data_AF-A0A8H4SVT7-F1
#
_entry.id   AF-A0A8H4SVT7-F1
#
_cell.length_a   1.000
_cell.length_b   1.000
_cell.length_c   1.000
_cell.angle_alpha   90.00
_cell.angle_beta   90.00
_cell.angle_gamma   90.00
#
_symmetry.space_group_name_H-M   'P 1'
#
loop_
_entity.id
_entity.type
_entity.pdbx_description
1 polymer ?
#
loop_
_entity_poly.entity_id
_entity_poly.type
_entity_poly.pdbx_seq_one_letter_code
_entity_poly.pdbx_strand_id
1 'polypeptide(L)'
;MSTPQSKNGAQLPLRRPSFDAEMGNQMSTSDRTPLFPQVPACTEDPEHGTELQDVARHDTLLSPVGHACESQVHVPIPSDLADAAGLNLDSTTEEKVYEMAHLTYTAISTDPQEFYEKYHLRPKQFKYPRQTEILVGITVYNEPKHLLRRTLKSIVQNLWYLNIRPESKIWGKGSWTKVVVCILIDGIESVDHGVLDVLTTIGLYQNGLCKKTTDQGEEVTGHLASNCGKLNSYRWLYNGFARVLDPNITVHLDVGTKLGKRALFKLWKEFDLEPMLAAACGEISCSLGGNWLNILNPIVAAQNFEYKVGFQLDRTFESATGFLSLLPGACSAYRYVGSAGKPLEDMLLGDPTWIQGHSRDRLALSPVNLNRHLADDRVICFRIISKPNTRWLLKYIPVTATTDIPMTTTDFINQRRRWLNGAFFSSIYVLKRCGHLWRSDHSRMRKVAFFIPLFHSVLALVLAWFSLAAFLLTTFTINSISGDPPKDAPTGGFPFGKATPIVNAVIQIVYLAAVLFQFILALGSRPRNHRISYIISFAIFGLIQAYLIMNLIYLFKRVADYKADDTGSSNYAYIGEFYADIGQSTIIVAGFSVFGVYILSALLALDPWHLLTSFAQFLFISSSYVNILNIYAFSNTHDVSWGRKSRNEDTEAGQRQDGPRPATIERRFTFSDQDPNIRSADTQRNEAPEARNKEYQEALARATSEDETVRLEKKRPQVLATADAMMEFRTILLASYIFSNIFVCLIVLNDSLKILWWLGDSYWHKVWFFRIWLWANSISFLIRIRRVKCDEKKPACHRCTSTGRKCDGYALMQKINPRDVAQGRMLLPPVSTINSQSLLPVEEQRALRYFHSVISPRLSSARDGYFWTHLVMQLSESEVVVKHTILSISSLFESSEGKNVAPYTERFALQHYTAAIQRLKTIDSEPLVLLMCILFICVEYLLANNKIALKHCQHGLAIMEKCSNPWARRYLMPVFRRMTAVPMLFGPEDIESESMPALTYMIPTKFYCMEDAQYMMDDIFNRVVRLCHMRHRGVVFDMTEEYNTVGTHLQTWQTLFEKLEVDTTSLLYQTQERSLFMRLKLSYLELCADFRYKEHMGTFRQVLQLASWQSQRSTKQSSFELAYTPMLFFTIMKCPDLSIRLPALRLMKKLGSPTEGVCENLQMLTTSREIIQQEHGVEIVEIES
;
A
#
# COMPACT_ATOMS: atom_id res chain seq x y z
N MET A 1 -65.56 23.03 -29.52
CA MET A 1 -65.49 24.19 -30.43
C MET A 1 -64.02 24.57 -30.55
N SER A 2 -63.32 24.59 -31.67
CA SER A 2 -63.57 24.19 -33.06
C SER A 2 -62.18 24.23 -33.74
N THR A 3 -61.89 23.18 -34.49
CA THR A 3 -60.91 22.97 -35.59
C THR A 3 -60.56 24.18 -36.49
N PRO A 4 -59.69 24.07 -37.53
CA PRO A 4 -58.36 23.41 -37.70
C PRO A 4 -57.38 24.21 -38.63
N GLN A 5 -56.22 23.61 -39.00
CA GLN A 5 -55.52 23.56 -40.34
C GLN A 5 -53.98 23.52 -40.14
N SER A 6 -53.25 22.43 -40.37
CA SER A 6 -52.90 21.64 -41.58
C SER A 6 -51.73 22.20 -42.41
N LYS A 7 -50.62 21.41 -42.50
CA LYS A 7 -49.93 21.04 -43.75
C LYS A 7 -48.71 20.11 -43.50
N ASN A 8 -48.78 18.95 -44.18
CA ASN A 8 -47.74 18.11 -44.80
C ASN A 8 -46.65 17.44 -43.91
N GLY A 9 -46.35 16.14 -44.02
CA GLY A 9 -46.85 15.08 -44.90
C GLY A 9 -45.98 13.82 -44.80
N ALA A 10 -46.66 12.68 -44.59
CA ALA A 10 -46.40 11.28 -44.96
C ALA A 10 -45.01 10.59 -44.79
N GLN A 11 -45.15 9.32 -44.36
CA GLN A 11 -44.23 8.27 -43.98
C GLN A 11 -43.66 7.39 -45.13
N LEU A 12 -42.45 6.84 -44.86
CA LEU A 12 -41.95 5.44 -45.05
C LEU A 12 -41.84 4.83 -46.48
N PRO A 13 -41.07 3.73 -46.67
CA PRO A 13 -39.63 3.48 -46.40
C PRO A 13 -38.89 2.85 -47.62
N LEU A 14 -37.55 2.95 -47.73
CA LEU A 14 -36.75 2.31 -48.80
C LEU A 14 -35.42 1.73 -48.25
N ARG A 15 -35.24 0.39 -48.36
CA ARG A 15 -34.34 -0.38 -49.28
C ARG A 15 -32.83 -0.31 -48.93
N ARG A 16 -32.17 -1.41 -48.52
CA ARG A 16 -31.53 -2.53 -49.30
C ARG A 16 -30.26 -2.09 -50.08
N PRO A 17 -29.32 -2.97 -50.50
CA PRO A 17 -29.34 -4.45 -50.54
C PRO A 17 -28.01 -5.19 -50.18
N SER A 18 -28.11 -6.52 -50.16
CA SER A 18 -27.08 -7.56 -50.32
C SER A 18 -27.01 -8.04 -51.78
N PHE A 19 -25.88 -8.60 -52.24
CA PHE A 19 -25.83 -9.56 -53.37
C PHE A 19 -24.56 -10.42 -53.36
N ASP A 20 -24.74 -11.73 -53.59
CA ASP A 20 -23.78 -12.73 -54.07
C ASP A 20 -24.19 -13.15 -55.50
N ALA A 21 -23.22 -13.53 -56.37
CA ALA A 21 -23.26 -14.68 -57.30
C ALA A 21 -22.25 -14.56 -58.49
N GLU A 22 -21.84 -15.73 -58.97
CA GLU A 22 -20.79 -16.12 -59.93
C GLU A 22 -20.94 -15.68 -61.39
N MET A 23 -19.81 -15.56 -62.12
CA MET A 23 -19.58 -16.14 -63.46
C MET A 23 -18.13 -15.92 -63.92
N GLY A 24 -17.51 -16.93 -64.53
CA GLY A 24 -16.12 -16.91 -65.01
C GLY A 24 -15.92 -16.35 -66.42
N ASN A 25 -14.66 -16.06 -66.77
CA ASN A 25 -14.17 -16.24 -68.14
C ASN A 25 -12.63 -16.36 -68.22
N GLN A 26 -12.22 -17.03 -69.30
CA GLN A 26 -10.93 -17.64 -69.66
C GLN A 26 -9.78 -16.68 -70.06
N MET A 27 -8.61 -17.33 -70.30
CA MET A 27 -7.38 -16.93 -71.04
C MET A 27 -6.30 -16.22 -70.19
N SER A 28 -5.02 -16.63 -70.18
CA SER A 28 -4.22 -17.42 -71.12
C SER A 28 -2.91 -17.95 -70.46
N THR A 29 -2.51 -19.18 -70.85
CA THR A 29 -1.14 -19.68 -71.23
C THR A 29 0.11 -18.96 -70.68
N SER A 30 1.27 -19.56 -70.37
CA SER A 30 1.86 -20.90 -70.51
C SER A 30 3.33 -20.81 -69.98
N ASP A 31 3.98 -21.98 -69.89
CA ASP A 31 5.44 -22.24 -69.79
C ASP A 31 5.99 -22.56 -68.39
N ARG A 32 6.14 -23.86 -68.04
CA ARG A 32 7.12 -24.88 -68.47
C ARG A 32 8.45 -24.81 -67.69
N THR A 33 8.52 -25.59 -66.60
CA THR A 33 9.41 -26.76 -66.31
C THR A 33 10.77 -26.89 -67.05
N PRO A 34 11.66 -27.83 -66.65
CA PRO A 34 12.32 -28.12 -65.35
C PRO A 34 13.84 -28.40 -65.58
N LEU A 35 14.63 -28.85 -64.59
CA LEU A 35 15.71 -29.85 -64.78
C LEU A 35 16.34 -30.29 -63.43
N PHE A 36 16.22 -31.59 -63.18
CA PHE A 36 16.87 -32.41 -62.13
C PHE A 36 18.38 -32.61 -62.42
N PRO A 37 19.19 -33.18 -61.49
CA PRO A 37 19.26 -34.64 -61.37
C PRO A 37 19.19 -35.17 -59.92
N GLN A 38 18.44 -36.27 -59.76
CA GLN A 38 18.66 -37.30 -58.73
C GLN A 38 19.79 -38.25 -59.17
N VAL A 39 20.60 -38.76 -58.24
CA VAL A 39 21.16 -40.15 -58.23
C VAL A 39 21.60 -40.50 -56.77
N PRO A 40 21.85 -41.77 -56.35
CA PRO A 40 20.88 -42.62 -55.65
C PRO A 40 21.40 -43.18 -54.29
N ALA A 41 20.58 -44.07 -53.72
CA ALA A 41 20.65 -44.74 -52.42
C ALA A 41 21.96 -45.48 -52.05
N CYS A 42 22.22 -45.56 -50.74
CA CYS A 42 22.77 -46.74 -50.06
C CYS A 42 21.97 -47.00 -48.77
N THR A 43 21.45 -48.21 -48.69
CA THR A 43 20.84 -48.89 -47.53
C THR A 43 21.89 -49.21 -46.47
N GLU A 44 21.56 -49.06 -45.19
CA GLU A 44 21.87 -50.04 -44.11
C GLU A 44 21.13 -49.66 -42.82
N ASP A 45 20.76 -50.71 -42.09
CA ASP A 45 19.79 -50.80 -40.99
C ASP A 45 20.38 -50.38 -39.60
N PRO A 46 19.61 -50.43 -38.47
CA PRO A 46 19.62 -49.44 -37.40
C PRO A 46 20.52 -49.81 -36.21
N GLU A 47 20.93 -48.81 -35.40
CA GLU A 47 21.14 -48.97 -33.95
C GLU A 47 21.50 -47.64 -33.23
N HIS A 48 20.82 -47.39 -32.10
CA HIS A 48 21.24 -46.61 -30.91
C HIS A 48 21.74 -45.15 -31.04
N GLY A 49 21.01 -44.21 -30.42
CA GLY A 49 21.58 -42.90 -30.03
C GLY A 49 20.56 -41.81 -29.71
N THR A 50 20.13 -41.77 -28.45
CA THR A 50 19.17 -40.86 -27.81
C THR A 50 19.53 -39.36 -27.83
N GLU A 51 18.51 -38.56 -28.15
CA GLU A 51 18.08 -37.29 -27.52
C GLU A 51 19.03 -36.63 -26.52
N LEU A 52 19.60 -35.45 -26.87
CA LEU A 52 20.05 -34.43 -25.90
C LEU A 52 20.44 -33.06 -26.51
N GLN A 53 19.82 -32.61 -27.62
CA GLN A 53 20.23 -31.33 -28.25
C GLN A 53 19.17 -30.25 -28.52
N ASP A 54 17.90 -30.39 -28.09
CA ASP A 54 16.86 -29.41 -28.47
C ASP A 54 16.30 -28.50 -27.35
N VAL A 55 16.94 -28.37 -26.19
CA VAL A 55 16.44 -27.47 -25.11
C VAL A 55 16.96 -26.01 -25.22
N ALA A 56 17.94 -25.71 -26.08
CA ALA A 56 18.62 -24.40 -26.06
C ALA A 56 18.06 -23.30 -27.01
N ARG A 57 16.85 -23.46 -27.60
CA ARG A 57 16.34 -22.51 -28.61
C ARG A 57 15.08 -21.71 -28.25
N HIS A 58 14.56 -21.79 -27.01
CA HIS A 58 13.24 -21.23 -26.66
C HIS A 58 13.25 -19.98 -25.73
N ASP A 59 14.40 -19.37 -25.45
CA ASP A 59 14.55 -18.22 -24.54
C ASP A 59 14.25 -16.82 -25.15
N THR A 60 13.72 -16.72 -26.37
CA THR A 60 13.62 -15.45 -27.12
C THR A 60 12.35 -14.61 -26.87
N LEU A 61 11.42 -15.03 -26.01
CA LEU A 61 10.15 -14.34 -25.76
C LEU A 61 10.09 -13.53 -24.45
N LEU A 62 10.97 -13.84 -23.50
CA LEU A 62 11.26 -13.01 -22.34
C LEU A 62 12.61 -12.35 -22.62
N SER A 63 12.69 -11.02 -22.68
CA SER A 63 13.94 -10.42 -23.11
C SER A 63 15.07 -10.72 -22.10
N PRO A 64 16.28 -11.06 -22.55
CA PRO A 64 17.39 -11.31 -21.66
C PRO A 64 17.89 -9.97 -21.13
N VAL A 65 17.82 -9.81 -19.82
CA VAL A 65 18.43 -8.69 -19.14
C VAL A 65 19.60 -9.08 -18.29
N GLY A 66 20.66 -8.30 -18.45
CA GLY A 66 21.59 -7.86 -17.42
C GLY A 66 21.39 -8.45 -16.03
N HIS A 67 22.26 -9.42 -15.75
CA HIS A 67 22.27 -10.34 -14.63
C HIS A 67 21.06 -11.27 -14.59
N ALA A 68 21.27 -12.49 -15.11
CA ALA A 68 20.62 -13.64 -14.53
C ALA A 68 20.77 -13.51 -13.02
N CYS A 69 19.68 -13.22 -12.32
CA CYS A 69 19.54 -13.72 -10.98
C CYS A 69 19.71 -15.22 -11.19
N GLU A 70 20.86 -15.80 -10.80
CA GLU A 70 21.26 -17.20 -11.05
C GLU A 70 20.28 -18.23 -10.42
N SER A 71 19.05 -17.81 -10.07
CA SER A 71 18.05 -18.53 -9.31
C SER A 71 16.60 -18.41 -9.81
N GLN A 72 16.34 -17.81 -11.00
CA GLN A 72 14.99 -17.81 -11.61
C GLN A 72 14.84 -18.95 -12.63
N VAL A 73 13.87 -19.83 -12.41
CA VAL A 73 13.61 -21.01 -13.26
C VAL A 73 12.22 -20.91 -13.87
N HIS A 74 12.11 -21.11 -15.18
CA HIS A 74 10.85 -21.19 -15.91
C HIS A 74 10.56 -22.65 -16.25
N VAL A 75 9.40 -23.14 -15.83
CA VAL A 75 9.01 -24.53 -16.06
C VAL A 75 7.64 -24.57 -16.72
N PRO A 76 7.45 -25.33 -17.81
CA PRO A 76 6.14 -25.46 -18.43
C PRO A 76 5.13 -26.06 -17.43
N ILE A 77 3.87 -25.66 -17.55
CA ILE A 77 2.77 -26.28 -16.81
C ILE A 77 2.51 -27.71 -17.33
N PRO A 78 1.83 -28.58 -16.57
CA PRO A 78 1.46 -29.91 -17.04
C PRO A 78 0.68 -29.86 -18.37
N SER A 79 0.99 -30.76 -19.31
CA SER A 79 0.35 -30.84 -20.64
C SER A 79 -1.17 -30.94 -20.57
N ASP A 80 -1.69 -31.79 -19.67
CA ASP A 80 -3.13 -31.96 -19.46
C ASP A 80 -3.84 -30.65 -19.06
N LEU A 81 -3.14 -29.77 -18.33
CA LEU A 81 -3.65 -28.46 -17.94
C LEU A 81 -3.60 -27.47 -19.10
N ALA A 82 -2.54 -27.52 -19.91
CA ALA A 82 -2.42 -26.73 -21.12
C ALA A 82 -3.54 -27.08 -22.13
N ASP A 83 -3.79 -28.38 -22.34
CA ASP A 83 -4.86 -28.88 -23.20
C ASP A 83 -6.25 -28.48 -22.69
N ALA A 84 -6.50 -28.63 -21.39
CA ALA A 84 -7.75 -28.21 -20.76
C ALA A 84 -7.98 -26.70 -20.85
N ALA A 85 -6.91 -25.90 -20.91
CA ALA A 85 -6.96 -24.46 -21.11
C ALA A 85 -7.03 -24.06 -22.60
N GLY A 86 -6.93 -25.02 -23.54
CA GLY A 86 -6.88 -24.77 -24.98
C GLY A 86 -5.61 -24.05 -25.42
N LEU A 87 -4.50 -24.24 -24.69
CA LEU A 87 -3.19 -23.66 -24.99
C LEU A 87 -2.42 -24.63 -25.88
N ASN A 88 -2.08 -24.20 -27.10
CA ASN A 88 -1.18 -24.98 -27.94
C ASN A 88 0.27 -24.70 -27.52
N LEU A 89 0.89 -25.67 -26.83
CA LEU A 89 2.27 -25.60 -26.32
C LEU A 89 3.31 -25.45 -27.44
N ASP A 90 2.97 -25.76 -28.70
CA ASP A 90 3.85 -25.58 -29.86
C ASP A 90 3.73 -24.16 -30.47
N SER A 91 2.68 -23.41 -30.12
CA SER A 91 2.40 -22.05 -30.62
C SER A 91 3.01 -20.93 -29.75
N THR A 92 4.24 -21.13 -29.27
CA THR A 92 4.90 -20.31 -28.24
C THR A 92 5.10 -18.83 -28.59
N THR A 93 4.82 -18.37 -29.82
CA THR A 93 5.17 -17.02 -30.30
C THR A 93 4.35 -15.87 -29.70
N GLU A 94 3.23 -16.13 -29.02
CA GLU A 94 2.46 -15.08 -28.33
C GLU A 94 2.75 -14.99 -26.82
N GLU A 95 3.23 -13.83 -26.36
CA GLU A 95 3.61 -13.52 -24.95
C GLU A 95 2.50 -13.86 -23.92
N LYS A 96 1.22 -13.78 -24.33
CA LYS A 96 0.06 -14.17 -23.49
C LYS A 96 -0.10 -15.68 -23.34
N VAL A 97 0.20 -16.44 -24.39
CA VAL A 97 0.15 -17.91 -24.36
C VAL A 97 1.29 -18.42 -23.50
N TYR A 98 2.48 -17.83 -23.63
CA TYR A 98 3.64 -18.16 -22.80
C TYR A 98 3.38 -17.90 -21.30
N GLU A 99 2.77 -16.77 -20.93
CA GLU A 99 2.40 -16.46 -19.54
C GLU A 99 1.51 -17.53 -18.91
N MET A 100 0.56 -18.08 -19.68
CA MET A 100 -0.36 -19.11 -19.21
C MET A 100 0.26 -20.50 -19.24
N ALA A 101 1.26 -20.73 -20.09
CA ALA A 101 1.91 -22.02 -20.27
C ALA A 101 3.12 -22.26 -19.34
N HIS A 102 3.65 -21.24 -18.65
CA HIS A 102 4.88 -21.37 -17.84
C HIS A 102 4.73 -20.86 -16.40
N LEU A 103 5.25 -21.65 -15.45
CA LEU A 103 5.47 -21.30 -14.05
C LEU A 103 6.88 -20.70 -13.88
N THR A 104 6.98 -19.52 -13.30
CA THR A 104 8.26 -18.93 -12.87
C THR A 104 8.47 -19.17 -11.39
N TYR A 105 9.61 -19.75 -11.05
CA TYR A 105 10.11 -19.96 -9.70
C TYR A 105 11.29 -19.02 -9.43
N THR A 106 11.38 -18.50 -8.21
CA THR A 106 12.47 -17.60 -7.79
C THR A 106 12.90 -17.94 -6.37
N ALA A 107 14.20 -18.20 -6.18
CA ALA A 107 14.78 -18.33 -4.85
C ALA A 107 15.17 -16.98 -4.27
N ILE A 108 14.53 -16.61 -3.16
CA ILE A 108 14.68 -15.31 -2.52
C ILE A 108 15.53 -15.48 -1.26
N SER A 109 16.72 -14.90 -1.15
CA SER A 109 17.60 -15.01 0.03
C SER A 109 17.74 -13.70 0.81
N THR A 110 16.79 -12.78 0.65
CA THR A 110 16.81 -11.43 1.27
C THR A 110 15.64 -11.16 2.19
N ASP A 111 15.73 -10.07 2.96
CA ASP A 111 14.62 -9.53 3.75
C ASP A 111 13.55 -8.88 2.85
N PRO A 112 12.24 -8.91 3.22
CA PRO A 112 11.18 -8.24 2.47
C PRO A 112 11.47 -6.77 2.09
N GLN A 113 12.22 -6.03 2.90
CA GLN A 113 12.53 -4.62 2.64
C GLN A 113 13.51 -4.43 1.47
N GLU A 114 14.42 -5.39 1.31
CA GLU A 114 15.46 -5.43 0.26
C GLU A 114 14.98 -6.15 -1.00
N PHE A 115 13.84 -6.85 -0.93
CA PHE A 115 13.30 -7.63 -2.06
C PHE A 115 13.20 -6.82 -3.35
N TYR A 116 12.72 -5.57 -3.25
CA TYR A 116 12.57 -4.66 -4.38
C TYR A 116 13.90 -4.30 -5.06
N GLU A 117 15.02 -4.37 -4.34
CA GLU A 117 16.35 -4.01 -4.86
C GLU A 117 16.99 -5.15 -5.64
N LYS A 118 16.63 -6.41 -5.34
CA LYS A 118 17.31 -7.61 -5.83
C LYS A 118 16.43 -8.52 -6.69
N TYR A 119 15.10 -8.44 -6.60
CA TYR A 119 14.17 -9.34 -7.29
C TYR A 119 13.08 -8.59 -8.04
N HIS A 120 12.71 -9.12 -9.21
CA HIS A 120 11.60 -8.63 -10.03
C HIS A 120 10.45 -9.65 -10.08
N LEU A 121 9.23 -9.15 -10.29
CA LEU A 121 8.03 -9.98 -10.43
C LEU A 121 7.56 -10.02 -11.89
N ARG A 122 7.06 -11.17 -12.34
CA ARG A 122 6.62 -11.40 -13.73
C ARG A 122 5.72 -10.31 -14.35
N PRO A 123 4.69 -9.75 -13.66
CA PRO A 123 3.84 -8.69 -14.23
C PRO A 123 4.60 -7.46 -14.73
N LYS A 124 5.82 -7.31 -14.23
CA LYS A 124 6.69 -6.20 -14.49
C LYS A 124 7.84 -6.53 -15.44
N GLN A 125 8.09 -7.82 -15.68
CA GLN A 125 9.06 -8.34 -16.64
C GLN A 125 8.51 -8.44 -18.07
N PHE A 126 7.20 -8.24 -18.28
CA PHE A 126 6.61 -8.20 -19.63
C PHE A 126 7.14 -7.00 -20.43
N LYS A 127 7.14 -7.12 -21.77
CA LYS A 127 7.55 -6.06 -22.69
C LYS A 127 6.86 -4.72 -22.40
N TYR A 128 5.59 -4.78 -21.98
CA TYR A 128 4.86 -3.67 -21.41
C TYR A 128 4.48 -4.01 -19.96
N PRO A 129 5.14 -3.40 -18.95
CA PRO A 129 4.84 -3.67 -17.55
C PRO A 129 3.37 -3.42 -17.22
N ARG A 130 2.73 -4.38 -16.55
CA ARG A 130 1.32 -4.26 -16.16
C ARG A 130 1.18 -3.34 -14.95
N GLN A 131 0.20 -2.45 -15.02
CA GLN A 131 -0.24 -1.67 -13.87
C GLN A 131 -1.16 -2.52 -13.00
N THR A 132 -0.86 -2.58 -11.70
CA THR A 132 -1.67 -3.32 -10.73
C THR A 132 -2.71 -2.37 -10.12
N GLU A 133 -3.99 -2.58 -10.40
CA GLU A 133 -5.08 -1.84 -9.74
C GLU A 133 -5.44 -2.46 -8.39
N ILE A 134 -5.49 -3.79 -8.33
CA ILE A 134 -5.86 -4.53 -7.14
C ILE A 134 -4.83 -5.62 -6.87
N LEU A 135 -4.18 -5.57 -5.71
CA LEU A 135 -3.36 -6.66 -5.17
C LEU A 135 -4.15 -7.38 -4.07
N VAL A 136 -4.48 -8.66 -4.29
CA VAL A 136 -5.19 -9.49 -3.32
C VAL A 136 -4.19 -10.36 -2.57
N GLY A 137 -4.00 -10.13 -1.27
CA GLY A 137 -3.16 -10.97 -0.41
C GLY A 137 -3.99 -12.03 0.31
N ILE A 138 -3.66 -13.31 0.10
CA ILE A 138 -4.29 -14.47 0.74
C ILE A 138 -3.29 -15.12 1.68
N THR A 139 -3.53 -15.11 2.99
CA THR A 139 -2.64 -15.76 3.97
C THR A 139 -3.10 -17.18 4.28
N VAL A 140 -2.23 -18.16 4.01
CA VAL A 140 -2.43 -19.59 4.25
C VAL A 140 -1.44 -20.05 5.31
N TYR A 141 -1.88 -20.83 6.30
CA TYR A 141 -1.01 -21.46 7.28
C TYR A 141 -1.15 -22.98 7.23
N ASN A 142 -2.18 -23.52 7.88
CA ASN A 142 -2.45 -24.95 7.95
C ASN A 142 -3.90 -25.29 7.56
N GLU A 143 -4.57 -24.36 6.85
CA GLU A 143 -5.92 -24.55 6.38
C GLU A 143 -6.02 -25.71 5.37
N PRO A 144 -7.09 -26.53 5.43
CA PRO A 144 -7.29 -27.61 4.48
C PRO A 144 -7.65 -27.10 3.08
N LYS A 145 -7.35 -27.92 2.06
CA LYS A 145 -7.54 -27.62 0.63
C LYS A 145 -8.90 -27.04 0.22
N HIS A 146 -9.98 -27.47 0.85
CA HIS A 146 -11.33 -27.02 0.49
C HIS A 146 -11.56 -25.53 0.83
N LEU A 147 -10.88 -24.98 1.84
CA LEU A 147 -10.96 -23.56 2.21
C LEU A 147 -10.25 -22.67 1.19
N LEU A 148 -9.06 -23.10 0.73
CA LEU A 148 -8.36 -22.40 -0.35
C LEU A 148 -9.18 -22.44 -1.64
N ARG A 149 -9.68 -23.62 -2.04
CA ARG A 149 -10.54 -23.78 -3.22
C ARG A 149 -11.78 -22.87 -3.16
N ARG A 150 -12.44 -22.76 -1.99
CA ARG A 150 -13.59 -21.88 -1.78
C ARG A 150 -13.24 -20.40 -2.00
N THR A 151 -12.10 -19.98 -1.47
CA THR A 151 -11.58 -18.61 -1.57
C THR A 151 -11.27 -18.26 -3.03
N LEU A 152 -10.45 -19.08 -3.69
CA LEU A 152 -10.05 -18.91 -5.10
C LEU A 152 -11.27 -18.89 -6.02
N LYS A 153 -12.23 -19.82 -5.85
CA LYS A 153 -13.48 -19.83 -6.64
C LYS A 153 -14.24 -18.51 -6.53
N SER A 154 -14.29 -17.90 -5.35
CA SER A 154 -14.97 -16.61 -5.16
C SER A 154 -14.23 -15.42 -5.79
N ILE A 155 -12.89 -15.48 -5.82
CA ILE A 155 -12.05 -14.48 -6.49
C ILE A 155 -12.25 -14.58 -8.00
N VAL A 156 -12.21 -15.78 -8.58
CA VAL A 156 -12.46 -16.02 -10.01
C VAL A 156 -13.82 -15.47 -10.44
N GLN A 157 -14.87 -15.64 -9.61
CA GLN A 157 -16.19 -15.04 -9.88
C GLN A 157 -16.17 -13.51 -9.89
N ASN A 158 -15.40 -12.88 -9.01
CA ASN A 158 -15.23 -11.43 -9.01
C ASN A 158 -14.41 -10.97 -10.23
N LEU A 159 -13.34 -11.68 -10.59
CA LEU A 159 -12.55 -11.39 -11.79
C LEU A 159 -13.40 -11.49 -13.05
N TRP A 160 -14.24 -12.52 -13.18
CA TRP A 160 -15.19 -12.63 -14.27
C TRP A 160 -16.14 -11.43 -14.31
N TYR A 161 -16.67 -11.01 -13.16
CA TYR A 161 -17.54 -9.84 -13.06
C TYR A 161 -16.86 -8.53 -13.50
N LEU A 162 -15.56 -8.37 -13.22
CA LEU A 162 -14.77 -7.22 -13.70
C LEU A 162 -14.57 -7.27 -15.23
N ASN A 163 -14.36 -8.45 -15.80
CA ASN A 163 -14.10 -8.60 -17.23
C ASN A 163 -15.30 -8.34 -18.14
N ILE A 164 -16.52 -8.56 -17.66
CA ILE A 164 -17.74 -8.43 -18.47
C ILE A 164 -18.38 -7.04 -18.40
N ARG A 165 -17.65 -5.99 -17.99
CA ARG A 165 -18.19 -4.62 -17.85
C ARG A 165 -17.87 -3.75 -19.07
N PRO A 166 -18.73 -3.67 -20.10
CA PRO A 166 -18.43 -2.88 -21.31
C PRO A 166 -18.42 -1.36 -21.07
N GLU A 167 -19.17 -0.87 -20.09
CA GLU A 167 -19.34 0.58 -19.83
C GLU A 167 -18.28 1.19 -18.90
N SER A 168 -17.33 0.40 -18.38
CA SER A 168 -16.32 0.88 -17.44
C SER A 168 -15.06 1.30 -18.20
N LYS A 169 -14.50 2.48 -17.87
CA LYS A 169 -13.21 2.93 -18.45
C LYS A 169 -12.03 2.05 -18.02
N ILE A 170 -12.14 1.41 -16.85
CA ILE A 170 -11.04 0.65 -16.21
C ILE A 170 -11.25 -0.86 -16.33
N TRP A 171 -12.51 -1.30 -16.29
CA TRP A 171 -12.91 -2.71 -16.25
C TRP A 171 -13.57 -3.08 -17.58
N GLY A 172 -13.38 -4.32 -18.03
CA GLY A 172 -13.81 -4.76 -19.36
C GLY A 172 -12.98 -5.94 -19.84
N LYS A 173 -13.09 -6.30 -21.12
CA LYS A 173 -12.38 -7.46 -21.68
C LYS A 173 -10.86 -7.30 -21.46
N GLY A 174 -10.23 -8.28 -20.81
CA GLY A 174 -8.78 -8.27 -20.53
C GLY A 174 -8.38 -7.52 -19.25
N SER A 175 -9.34 -7.00 -18.48
CA SER A 175 -9.07 -6.28 -17.23
C SER A 175 -8.58 -7.15 -16.07
N TRP A 176 -8.66 -8.49 -16.19
CA TRP A 176 -8.03 -9.40 -15.22
C TRP A 176 -6.52 -9.14 -15.05
N THR A 177 -5.85 -8.63 -16.09
CA THR A 177 -4.42 -8.31 -16.09
C THR A 177 -4.04 -7.19 -15.10
N LYS A 178 -5.02 -6.42 -14.62
CA LYS A 178 -4.86 -5.36 -13.61
C LYS A 178 -5.02 -5.88 -12.17
N VAL A 179 -5.29 -7.17 -11.98
CA VAL A 179 -5.46 -7.78 -10.66
C VAL A 179 -4.38 -8.83 -10.44
N VAL A 180 -3.64 -8.70 -9.33
CA VAL A 180 -2.64 -9.69 -8.90
C VAL A 180 -3.15 -10.38 -7.65
N VAL A 181 -3.11 -11.72 -7.65
CA VAL A 181 -3.46 -12.54 -6.47
C VAL A 181 -2.17 -13.12 -5.91
N CYS A 182 -1.83 -12.75 -4.68
CA CYS A 182 -0.66 -13.21 -3.95
C CYS A 182 -1.10 -14.21 -2.87
N ILE A 183 -0.66 -15.46 -2.98
CA ILE A 183 -0.90 -16.51 -1.98
C ILE A 183 0.36 -16.62 -1.11
N LEU A 184 0.22 -16.25 0.16
CA LEU A 184 1.30 -16.23 1.15
C LEU A 184 1.16 -17.47 2.04
N ILE A 185 2.00 -18.47 1.82
CA ILE A 185 2.03 -19.71 2.62
C ILE A 185 3.04 -19.54 3.75
N ASP A 186 2.55 -19.49 4.99
CA ASP A 186 3.36 -19.36 6.19
C ASP A 186 3.91 -20.72 6.64
N GLY A 187 4.99 -21.16 5.99
CA GLY A 187 5.69 -22.42 6.27
C GLY A 187 5.16 -23.59 5.44
N ILE A 188 5.97 -24.07 4.48
CA ILE A 188 5.59 -25.17 3.57
C ILE A 188 5.49 -26.52 4.29
N GLU A 189 6.20 -26.72 5.41
CA GLU A 189 6.13 -27.96 6.19
C GLU A 189 4.84 -28.06 7.03
N SER A 190 4.28 -26.91 7.41
CA SER A 190 3.04 -26.83 8.20
C SER A 190 1.76 -26.79 7.37
N VAL A 191 1.88 -26.61 6.05
CA VAL A 191 0.74 -26.50 5.15
C VAL A 191 0.09 -27.87 4.91
N ASP A 192 -1.24 -27.89 4.72
CA ASP A 192 -1.95 -29.09 4.31
C ASP A 192 -1.45 -29.54 2.92
N HIS A 193 -1.03 -30.80 2.77
CA HIS A 193 -0.58 -31.31 1.46
C HIS A 193 -1.64 -31.13 0.36
N GLY A 194 -2.92 -31.22 0.74
CA GLY A 194 -4.01 -30.96 -0.19
C GLY A 194 -4.03 -29.54 -0.76
N VAL A 195 -3.50 -28.55 -0.04
CA VAL A 195 -3.34 -27.18 -0.56
C VAL A 195 -2.32 -27.16 -1.69
N LEU A 196 -1.19 -27.85 -1.52
CA LEU A 196 -0.19 -27.99 -2.58
C LEU A 196 -0.79 -28.71 -3.79
N ASP A 197 -1.58 -29.76 -3.59
CA ASP A 197 -2.32 -30.43 -4.69
C ASP A 197 -3.21 -29.43 -5.46
N VAL A 198 -3.96 -28.58 -4.73
CA VAL A 198 -4.80 -27.56 -5.37
C VAL A 198 -3.96 -26.57 -6.17
N LEU A 199 -2.82 -26.14 -5.65
CA LEU A 199 -1.90 -25.24 -6.37
C LEU A 199 -1.31 -25.91 -7.61
N THR A 200 -0.95 -27.20 -7.54
CA THR A 200 -0.51 -28.00 -8.70
C THR A 200 -1.58 -28.07 -9.77
N THR A 201 -2.84 -28.34 -9.40
CA THR A 201 -3.95 -28.46 -10.37
C THR A 201 -4.26 -27.18 -11.15
N ILE A 202 -3.80 -26.03 -10.66
CA ILE A 202 -3.96 -24.72 -11.32
C ILE A 202 -2.63 -24.16 -11.85
N GLY A 203 -1.57 -24.97 -11.88
CA GLY A 203 -0.26 -24.61 -12.44
C GLY A 203 0.57 -23.66 -11.59
N LEU A 204 0.27 -23.50 -10.30
CA LEU A 204 0.97 -22.59 -9.38
C LEU A 204 2.02 -23.26 -8.50
N TYR A 205 2.13 -24.60 -8.54
CA TYR A 205 3.11 -25.36 -7.77
C TYR A 205 3.51 -26.65 -8.50
N GLN A 206 4.76 -27.07 -8.35
CA GLN A 206 5.30 -28.32 -8.88
C GLN A 206 6.28 -28.91 -7.86
N ASN A 207 6.21 -30.24 -7.64
CA ASN A 207 7.07 -30.92 -6.69
C ASN A 207 8.54 -30.93 -7.15
N GLY A 208 9.48 -30.68 -6.24
CA GLY A 208 10.93 -30.73 -6.50
C GLY A 208 11.56 -29.40 -6.92
N LEU A 209 10.77 -28.39 -7.30
CA LEU A 209 11.27 -27.05 -7.63
C LEU A 209 11.71 -26.25 -6.39
N CYS A 210 11.03 -26.41 -5.26
CA CYS A 210 11.34 -25.73 -4.01
C CYS A 210 12.50 -26.43 -3.26
N LYS A 211 13.74 -25.92 -3.37
CA LYS A 211 14.92 -26.41 -2.62
C LYS A 211 15.12 -25.65 -1.29
N LYS A 212 15.75 -26.24 -0.27
CA LYS A 212 15.97 -25.60 1.05
C LYS A 212 17.18 -24.65 1.10
N THR A 213 18.15 -24.92 0.25
CA THR A 213 19.40 -24.15 0.12
C THR A 213 19.58 -23.80 -1.35
N THR A 214 20.20 -22.66 -1.63
CA THR A 214 20.65 -22.37 -3.00
C THR A 214 21.71 -23.39 -3.42
N ASP A 215 21.99 -23.48 -4.72
CA ASP A 215 23.08 -24.33 -5.23
C ASP A 215 24.47 -23.87 -4.72
N GLN A 216 24.55 -22.70 -4.08
CA GLN A 216 25.74 -22.12 -3.44
C GLN A 216 25.81 -22.36 -1.91
N GLY A 217 24.85 -23.10 -1.33
CA GLY A 217 24.86 -23.47 0.10
C GLY A 217 24.30 -22.42 1.06
N GLU A 218 23.73 -21.32 0.57
CA GLU A 218 23.07 -20.31 1.40
C GLU A 218 21.65 -20.75 1.78
N GLU A 219 21.24 -20.48 3.02
CA GLU A 219 19.87 -20.72 3.48
C GLU A 219 18.93 -19.70 2.84
N VAL A 220 17.89 -20.18 2.16
CA VAL A 220 17.03 -19.29 1.38
C VAL A 220 15.99 -18.64 2.31
N THR A 221 16.13 -17.34 2.58
CA THR A 221 15.23 -16.57 3.48
C THR A 221 13.78 -16.48 3.00
N GLY A 222 13.57 -16.71 1.71
CA GLY A 222 12.32 -16.76 0.96
C GLY A 222 12.28 -18.00 0.07
N HIS A 223 12.49 -19.15 0.71
CA HIS A 223 11.72 -20.37 0.52
C HIS A 223 11.13 -20.64 1.89
N LEU A 224 9.84 -20.40 2.10
CA LEU A 224 9.28 -20.30 3.47
C LEU A 224 9.34 -21.66 4.21
N ALA A 225 10.49 -21.95 4.81
CA ALA A 225 10.79 -23.15 5.60
C ALA A 225 10.73 -22.86 7.11
N SER A 226 10.57 -21.59 7.51
CA SER A 226 10.30 -21.21 8.90
C SER A 226 8.98 -20.44 9.03
N ASN A 227 8.13 -20.90 9.94
CA ASN A 227 6.86 -20.25 10.29
C ASN A 227 7.13 -18.96 11.07
N CYS A 228 6.77 -17.81 10.50
CA CYS A 228 7.01 -16.47 11.08
C CYS A 228 5.73 -15.70 11.39
N GLY A 229 4.55 -16.28 11.14
CA GLY A 229 3.26 -15.74 11.52
C GLY A 229 2.66 -14.78 10.49
N LYS A 230 1.35 -14.53 10.66
CA LYS A 230 0.52 -13.67 9.79
C LYS A 230 1.11 -12.27 9.52
N LEU A 231 1.71 -11.64 10.52
CA LEU A 231 2.29 -10.30 10.37
C LEU A 231 3.50 -10.30 9.44
N ASN A 232 4.30 -11.38 9.45
CA ASN A 232 5.40 -11.54 8.51
C ASN A 232 4.89 -11.73 7.08
N SER A 233 3.79 -12.47 6.89
CA SER A 233 3.12 -12.56 5.58
C SER A 233 2.68 -11.18 5.06
N TYR A 234 2.16 -10.31 5.94
CA TYR A 234 1.84 -8.93 5.58
C TYR A 234 3.08 -8.08 5.32
N ARG A 235 4.19 -8.31 6.02
CA ARG A 235 5.47 -7.66 5.72
C ARG A 235 5.94 -7.98 4.30
N TRP A 236 5.89 -9.26 3.89
CA TRP A 236 6.16 -9.67 2.51
C TRP A 236 5.21 -9.03 1.51
N LEU A 237 3.91 -9.02 1.82
CA LEU A 237 2.90 -8.41 0.96
C LEU A 237 3.17 -6.92 0.71
N TYR A 238 3.47 -6.13 1.75
CA TYR A 238 3.58 -4.67 1.64
C TYR A 238 4.99 -4.16 1.31
N ASN A 239 6.02 -4.68 1.99
CA ASN A 239 7.38 -4.18 1.85
C ASN A 239 8.13 -4.86 0.69
N GLY A 240 7.78 -6.12 0.39
CA GLY A 240 8.30 -6.86 -0.76
C GLY A 240 7.45 -6.65 -2.01
N PHE A 241 6.33 -7.38 -2.10
CA PHE A 241 5.58 -7.49 -3.36
C PHE A 241 4.85 -6.22 -3.77
N ALA A 242 4.13 -5.55 -2.86
CA ALA A 242 3.42 -4.31 -3.19
C ALA A 242 4.38 -3.18 -3.59
N ARG A 243 5.59 -3.15 -3.04
CA ARG A 243 6.62 -2.18 -3.43
C ARG A 243 7.07 -2.36 -4.87
N VAL A 244 7.16 -3.61 -5.35
CA VAL A 244 7.47 -3.94 -6.77
C VAL A 244 6.27 -3.71 -7.67
N LEU A 245 5.06 -4.10 -7.24
CA LEU A 245 3.86 -4.07 -8.07
C LEU A 245 3.24 -2.66 -8.19
N ASP A 246 3.47 -1.81 -7.19
CA ASP A 246 2.86 -0.49 -6.97
C ASP A 246 1.33 -0.50 -7.15
N PRO A 247 0.59 -1.25 -6.30
CA PRO A 247 -0.85 -1.40 -6.45
C PRO A 247 -1.60 -0.15 -5.98
N ASN A 248 -2.66 0.23 -6.69
CA ASN A 248 -3.57 1.29 -6.22
C ASN A 248 -4.27 0.87 -4.91
N ILE A 249 -4.79 -0.36 -4.88
CA ILE A 249 -5.48 -0.94 -3.71
C ILE A 249 -4.92 -2.33 -3.39
N THR A 250 -4.74 -2.60 -2.11
CA THR A 250 -4.42 -3.91 -1.54
C THR A 250 -5.64 -4.47 -0.82
N VAL A 251 -5.95 -5.76 -0.97
CA VAL A 251 -7.10 -6.43 -0.36
C VAL A 251 -6.61 -7.60 0.47
N HIS A 252 -6.98 -7.64 1.75
CA HIS A 252 -6.64 -8.74 2.65
C HIS A 252 -7.76 -9.77 2.67
N LEU A 253 -7.39 -11.04 2.48
CA LEU A 253 -8.30 -12.18 2.59
C LEU A 253 -7.67 -13.29 3.44
N ASP A 254 -8.39 -13.72 4.48
CA ASP A 254 -8.06 -14.95 5.18
C ASP A 254 -8.54 -16.16 4.36
N VAL A 255 -7.75 -17.25 4.33
CA VAL A 255 -8.14 -18.50 3.67
C VAL A 255 -9.42 -19.07 4.30
N GLY A 256 -10.32 -19.44 3.41
CA GLY A 256 -11.69 -19.82 3.73
C GLY A 256 -12.68 -18.70 3.40
N THR A 257 -12.28 -17.45 3.29
CA THR A 257 -13.24 -16.38 3.04
C THR A 257 -13.84 -16.46 1.63
N LYS A 258 -15.17 -16.53 1.54
CA LYS A 258 -15.91 -16.51 0.27
C LYS A 258 -16.43 -15.09 0.02
N LEU A 259 -15.84 -14.40 -0.96
CA LEU A 259 -16.31 -13.08 -1.37
C LEU A 259 -17.65 -13.16 -2.12
N GLY A 260 -18.52 -12.18 -1.87
CA GLY A 260 -19.69 -11.96 -2.71
C GLY A 260 -19.29 -11.66 -4.16
N LYS A 261 -20.12 -12.05 -5.13
CA LYS A 261 -19.80 -12.01 -6.58
C LYS A 261 -19.38 -10.61 -7.12
N ARG A 262 -19.76 -9.54 -6.42
CA ARG A 262 -19.48 -8.14 -6.80
C ARG A 262 -18.65 -7.40 -5.75
N ALA A 263 -18.09 -8.11 -4.78
CA ALA A 263 -17.44 -7.51 -3.61
C ALA A 263 -16.21 -6.69 -4.01
N LEU A 264 -15.28 -7.26 -4.78
CA LEU A 264 -14.05 -6.56 -5.19
C LEU A 264 -14.37 -5.28 -6.00
N PHE A 265 -15.29 -5.38 -6.96
CA PHE A 265 -15.71 -4.23 -7.75
C PHE A 265 -16.30 -3.11 -6.90
N LYS A 266 -17.22 -3.44 -5.98
CA LYS A 266 -17.86 -2.44 -5.12
C LYS A 266 -16.89 -1.82 -4.12
N LEU A 267 -15.96 -2.60 -3.57
CA LEU A 267 -14.89 -2.06 -2.72
C LEU A 267 -14.05 -1.08 -3.54
N TRP A 268 -13.47 -1.53 -4.67
CA TRP A 268 -12.64 -0.70 -5.54
C TRP A 268 -13.36 0.57 -6.00
N LYS A 269 -14.64 0.48 -6.36
CA LYS A 269 -15.43 1.62 -6.84
C LYS A 269 -15.52 2.73 -5.79
N GLU A 270 -15.57 2.40 -4.50
CA GLU A 270 -15.60 3.42 -3.46
C GLU A 270 -14.27 4.16 -3.32
N PHE A 271 -13.13 3.51 -3.59
CA PHE A 271 -11.84 4.19 -3.67
C PHE A 271 -11.70 5.06 -4.91
N ASP A 272 -12.35 4.70 -6.02
CA ASP A 272 -12.42 5.52 -7.22
C ASP A 272 -13.29 6.77 -7.00
N LEU A 273 -14.41 6.61 -6.26
CA LEU A 273 -15.33 7.72 -5.94
C LEU A 273 -14.80 8.66 -4.85
N GLU A 274 -14.05 8.15 -3.87
CA GLU A 274 -13.52 8.93 -2.75
C GLU A 274 -11.98 8.86 -2.73
N PRO A 275 -11.28 9.86 -3.31
CA PRO A 275 -9.82 9.88 -3.35
C PRO A 275 -9.16 9.87 -1.97
N MET A 276 -9.85 10.41 -0.96
CA MET A 276 -9.35 10.44 0.43
C MET A 276 -9.69 9.16 1.21
N LEU A 277 -10.28 8.15 0.57
CA LEU A 277 -10.51 6.85 1.20
C LEU A 277 -9.19 6.08 1.28
N ALA A 278 -8.71 5.88 2.51
CA ALA A 278 -7.49 5.12 2.76
C ALA A 278 -7.77 3.64 2.97
N ALA A 279 -8.88 3.29 3.62
CA ALA A 279 -9.26 1.90 3.76
C ALA A 279 -10.77 1.74 3.91
N ALA A 280 -11.26 0.56 3.54
CA ALA A 280 -12.66 0.21 3.63
C ALA A 280 -12.86 -1.26 3.95
N CYS A 281 -13.95 -1.59 4.62
CA CYS A 281 -14.31 -2.98 4.94
C CYS A 281 -15.69 -3.37 4.43
N GLY A 282 -15.82 -4.67 4.14
CA GLY A 282 -17.09 -5.34 3.91
C GLY A 282 -17.73 -5.87 5.19
N GLU A 283 -18.97 -6.36 5.05
CA GLU A 283 -19.68 -7.14 6.03
C GLU A 283 -19.17 -8.58 6.04
N ILE A 284 -18.69 -9.04 7.20
CA ILE A 284 -18.43 -10.46 7.42
C ILE A 284 -19.73 -11.14 7.80
N SER A 285 -20.07 -12.22 7.09
CA SER A 285 -21.20 -13.08 7.41
C SER A 285 -20.75 -14.49 7.77
N CYS A 286 -21.50 -15.15 8.65
CA CYS A 286 -21.22 -16.52 9.06
C CYS A 286 -21.58 -17.52 7.96
N SER A 287 -20.79 -18.57 7.81
CA SER A 287 -21.10 -19.72 6.96
C SER A 287 -22.18 -20.59 7.63
N LEU A 288 -23.42 -20.46 7.17
CA LEU A 288 -24.59 -21.15 7.76
C LEU A 288 -24.79 -22.60 7.25
N GLY A 289 -23.96 -23.06 6.31
CA GLY A 289 -24.13 -24.35 5.63
C GLY A 289 -25.19 -24.33 4.53
N GLY A 290 -25.30 -25.42 3.76
CA GLY A 290 -26.13 -25.51 2.54
C GLY A 290 -27.62 -25.21 2.74
N ASN A 291 -28.16 -25.47 3.94
CA ASN A 291 -29.57 -25.27 4.32
C ASN A 291 -29.74 -24.58 5.70
N TRP A 292 -28.80 -23.71 6.10
CA TRP A 292 -28.81 -23.06 7.42
C TRP A 292 -28.75 -24.01 8.63
N LEU A 293 -28.45 -25.30 8.42
CA LEU A 293 -28.38 -26.33 9.47
C LEU A 293 -27.40 -25.96 10.59
N ASN A 294 -26.35 -25.18 10.31
CA ASN A 294 -25.40 -24.77 11.34
C ASN A 294 -26.04 -23.88 12.41
N ILE A 295 -27.16 -23.19 12.13
CA ILE A 295 -27.89 -22.35 13.09
C ILE A 295 -28.46 -23.19 14.26
N LEU A 296 -28.68 -24.49 14.07
CA LEU A 296 -29.10 -25.39 15.15
C LEU A 296 -28.08 -25.45 16.29
N ASN A 297 -26.80 -25.20 15.99
CA ASN A 297 -25.80 -25.01 17.01
C ASN A 297 -25.98 -23.60 17.64
N PRO A 298 -26.28 -23.50 18.94
CA PRO A 298 -26.58 -22.21 19.55
C PRO A 298 -25.38 -21.26 19.52
N ILE A 299 -24.14 -21.78 19.57
CA ILE A 299 -22.91 -20.97 19.46
C ILE A 299 -22.82 -20.31 18.07
N VAL A 300 -23.24 -21.01 17.01
CA VAL A 300 -23.26 -20.47 15.66
C VAL A 300 -24.35 -19.41 15.52
N ALA A 301 -25.55 -19.70 15.99
CA ALA A 301 -26.66 -18.75 15.98
C ALA A 301 -26.28 -17.46 16.72
N ALA A 302 -25.73 -17.54 17.93
CA ALA A 302 -25.30 -16.38 18.70
C ALA A 302 -24.28 -15.52 17.95
N GLN A 303 -23.29 -16.14 17.30
CA GLN A 303 -22.30 -15.42 16.49
C GLN A 303 -22.91 -14.79 15.24
N ASN A 304 -23.84 -15.46 14.57
CA ASN A 304 -24.55 -14.92 13.41
C ASN A 304 -25.34 -13.66 13.78
N PHE A 305 -26.03 -13.68 14.93
CA PHE A 305 -26.73 -12.51 15.46
C PHE A 305 -25.75 -11.36 15.75
N GLU A 306 -24.67 -11.64 16.49
CA GLU A 306 -23.67 -10.65 16.87
C GLU A 306 -23.02 -9.98 15.66
N TYR A 307 -22.61 -10.76 14.65
CA TYR A 307 -21.99 -10.22 13.44
C TYR A 307 -22.96 -9.30 12.71
N LYS A 308 -24.21 -9.74 12.50
CA LYS A 308 -25.23 -8.94 11.82
C LYS A 308 -25.47 -7.61 12.51
N VAL A 309 -25.72 -7.65 13.82
CA VAL A 309 -25.96 -6.44 14.61
C VAL A 309 -24.74 -5.54 14.65
N GLY A 310 -23.53 -6.10 14.82
CA GLY A 310 -22.28 -5.33 14.85
C GLY A 310 -22.01 -4.58 13.54
N PHE A 311 -22.30 -5.17 12.38
CA PHE A 311 -22.17 -4.45 11.11
C PHE A 311 -23.30 -3.43 10.89
N GLN A 312 -24.54 -3.79 11.21
CA GLN A 312 -25.71 -2.91 11.02
C GLN A 312 -25.68 -1.68 11.91
N LEU A 313 -25.21 -1.81 13.16
CA LEU A 313 -25.12 -0.71 14.12
C LEU A 313 -23.72 -0.11 14.15
N ASP A 314 -22.73 -0.85 14.63
CA ASP A 314 -21.42 -0.28 14.99
C ASP A 314 -20.68 0.22 13.74
N ARG A 315 -20.57 -0.62 12.70
CA ARG A 315 -19.82 -0.24 11.49
C ARG A 315 -20.49 0.84 10.67
N THR A 316 -21.82 0.88 10.61
CA THR A 316 -22.52 1.98 9.93
C THR A 316 -22.39 3.30 10.69
N PHE A 317 -22.50 3.27 12.03
CA PHE A 317 -22.30 4.43 12.89
C PHE A 317 -20.88 5.00 12.76
N GLU A 318 -19.86 4.14 12.91
CA GLU A 318 -18.46 4.53 12.80
C GLU A 318 -18.13 5.10 11.41
N SER A 319 -18.60 4.44 10.35
CA SER A 319 -18.44 4.89 8.96
C SER A 319 -19.02 6.30 8.72
N ALA A 320 -20.11 6.68 9.40
CA ALA A 320 -20.67 8.02 9.29
C ALA A 320 -19.73 9.11 9.82
N THR A 321 -18.84 8.79 10.76
CA THR A 321 -17.81 9.72 11.25
C THR A 321 -16.60 9.80 10.31
N GLY A 322 -16.40 8.78 9.47
CA GLY A 322 -15.20 8.60 8.64
C GLY A 322 -14.05 7.90 9.37
N PHE A 323 -14.31 7.35 10.56
CA PHE A 323 -13.36 6.59 11.36
C PHE A 323 -13.98 5.27 11.82
N LEU A 324 -13.41 4.15 11.35
CA LEU A 324 -13.73 2.80 11.81
C LEU A 324 -12.79 2.37 12.92
N SER A 325 -13.30 1.75 13.98
CA SER A 325 -12.47 1.25 15.10
C SER A 325 -11.79 -0.10 14.79
N LEU A 326 -12.22 -0.78 13.73
CA LEU A 326 -11.73 -2.08 13.29
C LEU A 326 -11.98 -2.27 11.80
N LEU A 327 -10.95 -2.70 11.08
CA LEU A 327 -11.04 -3.20 9.71
C LEU A 327 -10.82 -4.72 9.75
N PRO A 328 -11.86 -5.54 9.53
CA PRO A 328 -11.72 -6.99 9.69
C PRO A 328 -10.76 -7.61 8.67
N GLY A 329 -9.77 -8.39 9.12
CA GLY A 329 -8.79 -9.05 8.24
C GLY A 329 -9.36 -9.91 7.10
N ALA A 330 -10.59 -10.44 7.22
CA ALA A 330 -11.19 -11.29 6.19
C ALA A 330 -11.79 -10.53 4.99
N CYS A 331 -12.11 -9.24 5.13
CA CYS A 331 -12.68 -8.45 4.03
C CYS A 331 -12.40 -6.96 4.20
N SER A 332 -11.14 -6.60 4.06
CA SER A 332 -10.68 -5.21 4.11
C SER A 332 -9.81 -4.88 2.90
N ALA A 333 -9.98 -3.67 2.41
CA ALA A 333 -9.20 -3.10 1.32
C ALA A 333 -8.51 -1.82 1.81
N TYR A 334 -7.28 -1.61 1.36
CA TYR A 334 -6.42 -0.50 1.75
C TYR A 334 -5.81 0.14 0.51
N ARG A 335 -5.88 1.46 0.42
CA ARG A 335 -5.07 2.22 -0.54
C ARG A 335 -3.62 2.13 -0.08
N TYR A 336 -2.74 1.61 -0.94
CA TYR A 336 -1.35 1.32 -0.59
C TYR A 336 -0.63 2.54 0.01
N VAL A 337 -0.76 3.70 -0.63
CA VAL A 337 -0.17 4.98 -0.16
C VAL A 337 -0.76 5.44 1.17
N GLY A 338 -2.04 5.16 1.41
CA GLY A 338 -2.73 5.52 2.65
C GLY A 338 -2.20 4.75 3.85
N SER A 339 -1.99 3.44 3.68
CA SER A 339 -1.48 2.55 4.74
C SER A 339 0.04 2.62 4.92
N ALA A 340 0.82 2.98 3.90
CA ALA A 340 2.28 3.04 3.96
C ALA A 340 2.84 4.01 5.02
N GLY A 341 4.08 3.75 5.45
CA GLY A 341 4.82 4.48 6.49
C GLY A 341 4.40 4.07 7.90
N LYS A 342 4.37 5.03 8.83
CA LYS A 342 4.03 4.80 10.26
C LYS A 342 2.80 3.93 10.54
N PRO A 343 1.67 4.01 9.79
CA PRO A 343 0.54 3.11 10.03
C PRO A 343 0.89 1.64 9.80
N LEU A 344 1.59 1.33 8.70
CA LEU A 344 2.07 -0.01 8.39
C LEU A 344 3.18 -0.44 9.36
N GLU A 345 4.14 0.43 9.68
CA GLU A 345 5.19 0.14 10.67
C GLU A 345 4.58 -0.25 12.03
N ASP A 346 3.60 0.51 12.53
CA ASP A 346 2.91 0.23 13.81
C ASP A 346 2.09 -1.07 13.77
N MET A 347 1.60 -1.49 12.59
CA MET A 347 0.96 -2.78 12.38
C MET A 347 1.99 -3.92 12.47
N LEU A 348 3.16 -3.74 11.87
CA LEU A 348 4.25 -4.72 11.78
C LEU A 348 5.12 -4.82 13.03
N LEU A 349 4.98 -3.92 14.01
CA LEU A 349 5.73 -3.95 15.28
C LEU A 349 5.62 -5.28 16.05
N GLY A 350 4.60 -6.10 15.78
CA GLY A 350 4.41 -7.40 16.41
C GLY A 350 5.10 -8.56 15.71
N ASP A 351 5.72 -8.32 14.55
CA ASP A 351 6.51 -9.31 13.82
C ASP A 351 7.89 -9.45 14.51
N PRO A 352 8.23 -10.63 15.05
CA PRO A 352 9.54 -10.86 15.68
C PRO A 352 10.72 -10.57 14.75
N THR A 353 10.55 -10.80 13.44
CA THR A 353 11.58 -10.55 12.42
C THR A 353 11.75 -9.05 12.12
N TRP A 354 10.71 -8.24 12.37
CA TRP A 354 10.77 -6.79 12.22
C TRP A 354 11.54 -6.14 13.37
N ILE A 355 11.28 -6.61 14.60
CA ILE A 355 11.93 -6.14 15.83
C ILE A 355 13.45 -6.42 15.82
N GLN A 356 13.90 -7.53 15.21
CA GLN A 356 15.32 -7.87 15.13
C GLN A 356 16.13 -6.93 14.22
N GLY A 357 15.51 -6.42 13.15
CA GLY A 357 16.15 -5.48 12.22
C GLY A 357 16.13 -4.02 12.66
N HIS A 358 15.18 -3.62 13.51
CA HIS A 358 15.04 -2.26 14.03
C HIS A 358 15.38 -2.22 15.53
N SER A 359 16.64 -1.91 15.87
CA SER A 359 17.19 -1.52 17.19
C SER A 359 16.38 -1.89 18.45
N ARG A 360 17.00 -2.72 19.32
CA ARG A 360 16.55 -3.28 20.62
C ARG A 360 15.79 -2.34 21.58
N ASP A 361 14.60 -1.89 21.24
CA ASP A 361 13.80 -1.09 22.15
C ASP A 361 13.01 -2.01 23.10
N ARG A 362 13.40 -2.09 24.39
CA ARG A 362 12.74 -2.93 25.42
C ARG A 362 11.22 -2.68 25.50
N LEU A 363 10.75 -1.51 25.08
CA LEU A 363 9.33 -1.17 25.00
C LEU A 363 8.55 -2.06 24.01
N ALA A 364 9.14 -2.53 22.91
CA ALA A 364 8.46 -3.34 21.90
C ALA A 364 7.99 -4.70 22.46
N LEU A 365 8.72 -5.25 23.43
CA LEU A 365 8.44 -6.55 24.06
C LEU A 365 7.59 -6.44 25.35
N SER A 366 7.01 -5.27 25.63
CA SER A 366 6.13 -5.11 26.81
C SER A 366 4.84 -5.95 26.67
N PRO A 367 4.27 -6.47 27.78
CA PRO A 367 3.01 -7.23 27.76
C PRO A 367 1.85 -6.54 27.03
N VAL A 368 1.78 -5.21 27.15
CA VAL A 368 0.78 -4.37 26.50
C VAL A 368 0.97 -4.34 24.99
N ASN A 369 2.21 -4.17 24.50
CA ASN A 369 2.47 -4.15 23.07
C ASN A 369 2.26 -5.54 22.44
N LEU A 370 2.73 -6.60 23.10
CA LEU A 370 2.54 -7.98 22.64
C LEU A 370 1.07 -8.39 22.52
N ASN A 371 0.23 -8.05 23.50
CA ASN A 371 -1.21 -8.34 23.39
C ASN A 371 -1.93 -7.43 22.38
N ARG A 372 -1.49 -6.17 22.22
CA ARG A 372 -2.06 -5.25 21.22
C ARG A 372 -1.94 -5.81 19.81
N HIS A 373 -0.87 -6.56 19.50
CA HIS A 373 -0.68 -7.17 18.19
C HIS A 373 -1.72 -8.22 17.81
N LEU A 374 -2.47 -8.77 18.79
CA LEU A 374 -3.63 -9.63 18.51
C LEU A 374 -4.78 -8.89 17.79
N ALA A 375 -4.74 -7.56 17.76
CA ALA A 375 -5.68 -6.69 17.04
C ALA A 375 -4.96 -5.52 16.35
N ASP A 376 -3.94 -5.84 15.56
CA ASP A 376 -3.25 -4.96 14.61
C ASP A 376 -4.22 -4.21 13.67
N ASP A 377 -5.28 -4.90 13.22
CA ASP A 377 -6.40 -4.37 12.44
C ASP A 377 -7.08 -3.14 13.08
N ARG A 378 -7.05 -2.99 14.41
CA ARG A 378 -7.61 -1.81 15.12
C ARG A 378 -6.62 -0.67 15.21
N VAL A 379 -5.35 -0.99 15.35
CA VAL A 379 -4.25 -0.03 15.46
C VAL A 379 -4.09 0.74 14.17
N ILE A 380 -4.06 0.03 13.03
CA ILE A 380 -3.84 0.63 11.73
C ILE A 380 -4.95 1.64 11.40
N CYS A 381 -6.21 1.35 11.80
CA CYS A 381 -7.33 2.28 11.63
C CYS A 381 -7.03 3.65 12.23
N PHE A 382 -6.62 3.68 13.50
CA PHE A 382 -6.29 4.93 14.19
C PHE A 382 -5.07 5.62 13.59
N ARG A 383 -4.05 4.87 13.16
CA ARG A 383 -2.82 5.43 12.62
C ARG A 383 -3.00 6.03 11.23
N ILE A 384 -3.88 5.47 10.41
CA ILE A 384 -4.27 6.04 9.12
C ILE A 384 -4.93 7.41 9.32
N ILE A 385 -5.95 7.51 10.19
CA ILE A 385 -6.69 8.77 10.38
C ILE A 385 -5.88 9.86 11.11
N SER A 386 -4.91 9.44 11.94
CA SER A 386 -4.02 10.35 12.69
C SER A 386 -2.70 10.65 11.96
N LYS A 387 -2.57 10.21 10.70
CA LYS A 387 -1.38 10.46 9.87
C LYS A 387 -1.25 11.99 9.62
N PRO A 388 -0.09 12.60 9.94
CA PRO A 388 0.09 14.05 9.84
C PRO A 388 -0.02 14.52 8.39
N ASN A 389 -0.48 15.77 8.19
CA ASN A 389 -0.59 16.41 6.88
C ASN A 389 -1.45 15.62 5.85
N THR A 390 -2.40 14.82 6.34
CA THR A 390 -3.31 14.04 5.50
C THR A 390 -4.73 14.07 6.05
N ARG A 391 -5.70 13.75 5.19
CA ARG A 391 -7.15 13.74 5.49
C ARG A 391 -7.81 12.40 5.16
N TRP A 392 -7.11 11.31 5.46
CA TRP A 392 -7.56 9.95 5.15
C TRP A 392 -8.81 9.55 5.92
N LEU A 393 -9.74 8.91 5.21
CA LEU A 393 -11.01 8.42 5.72
C LEU A 393 -11.09 6.90 5.68
N LEU A 394 -11.91 6.35 6.58
CA LEU A 394 -12.27 4.94 6.64
C LEU A 394 -13.78 4.77 6.44
N LYS A 395 -14.18 3.75 5.66
CA LYS A 395 -15.59 3.55 5.29
C LYS A 395 -16.03 2.09 5.35
N TYR A 396 -17.19 1.85 5.93
CA TYR A 396 -17.89 0.56 5.82
C TYR A 396 -18.73 0.53 4.53
N ILE A 397 -18.57 -0.54 3.75
CA ILE A 397 -19.25 -0.75 2.48
C ILE A 397 -20.09 -2.03 2.60
N PRO A 398 -21.40 -2.00 2.26
CA PRO A 398 -22.28 -3.16 2.39
C PRO A 398 -22.03 -4.19 1.27
N VAL A 399 -20.88 -4.86 1.35
CA VAL A 399 -20.48 -6.01 0.55
C VAL A 399 -20.25 -7.19 1.46
N THR A 400 -20.73 -8.38 1.08
CA THR A 400 -20.66 -9.55 1.96
C THR A 400 -19.43 -10.40 1.67
N ALA A 401 -18.78 -10.86 2.73
CA ALA A 401 -17.75 -11.90 2.73
C ALA A 401 -18.11 -12.97 3.76
N THR A 402 -18.30 -14.21 3.30
CA THR A 402 -18.70 -15.32 4.18
C THR A 402 -17.48 -16.05 4.71
N THR A 403 -17.39 -16.24 6.03
CA THR A 403 -16.29 -16.99 6.66
C THR A 403 -16.82 -18.08 7.60
N ASP A 404 -15.98 -19.08 7.87
CA ASP A 404 -16.30 -20.09 8.87
C ASP A 404 -16.12 -19.52 10.28
N ILE A 405 -16.95 -20.02 11.19
CA ILE A 405 -16.95 -19.61 12.58
C ILE A 405 -16.74 -20.83 13.49
N PRO A 406 -16.23 -20.64 14.71
CA PRO A 406 -16.15 -21.70 15.70
C PRO A 406 -17.48 -22.41 15.90
N MET A 407 -17.44 -23.73 15.79
CA MET A 407 -18.59 -24.62 16.06
C MET A 407 -18.49 -25.26 17.44
N THR A 408 -17.28 -25.35 18.01
CA THR A 408 -17.02 -25.96 19.32
C THR A 408 -16.79 -24.89 20.39
N THR A 409 -17.13 -25.23 21.64
CA THR A 409 -16.92 -24.35 22.79
C THR A 409 -15.46 -23.95 22.96
N THR A 410 -14.52 -24.87 22.72
CA THR A 410 -13.09 -24.58 22.87
C THR A 410 -12.54 -23.65 21.81
N ASP A 411 -12.95 -23.82 20.55
CA ASP A 411 -12.53 -22.93 19.47
C ASP A 411 -13.11 -21.53 19.66
N PHE A 412 -14.35 -21.47 20.14
CA PHE A 412 -15.04 -20.23 20.46
C PHE A 412 -14.34 -19.46 21.58
N ILE A 413 -13.99 -20.12 22.70
CA ILE A 413 -13.22 -19.51 23.80
C ILE A 413 -11.86 -18.99 23.30
N ASN A 414 -11.12 -19.80 22.54
CA ASN A 414 -9.79 -19.43 22.04
C ASN A 414 -9.85 -18.27 21.03
N GLN A 415 -10.88 -18.23 20.17
CA GLN A 415 -11.11 -17.08 19.29
C GLN A 415 -11.37 -15.82 20.10
N ARG A 416 -12.23 -15.91 21.11
CA ARG A 416 -12.69 -14.76 21.90
C ARG A 416 -11.62 -14.21 22.82
N ARG A 417 -10.74 -15.07 23.37
CA ARG A 417 -9.53 -14.65 24.08
C ARG A 417 -8.72 -13.65 23.23
N ARG A 418 -8.44 -14.00 21.97
CA ARG A 418 -7.64 -13.15 21.07
C ARG A 418 -8.32 -11.81 20.81
N TRP A 419 -9.62 -11.85 20.53
CA TRP A 419 -10.39 -10.65 20.19
C TRP A 419 -10.57 -9.70 21.38
N LEU A 420 -10.87 -10.24 22.57
CA LEU A 420 -11.06 -9.46 23.79
C LEU A 420 -9.75 -8.84 24.27
N ASN A 421 -8.67 -9.63 24.35
CA ASN A 421 -7.36 -9.13 24.73
C ASN A 421 -6.89 -8.07 23.73
N GLY A 422 -6.89 -8.40 22.43
CA GLY A 422 -6.50 -7.46 21.37
C GLY A 422 -7.31 -6.16 21.41
N ALA A 423 -8.64 -6.23 21.56
CA ALA A 423 -9.48 -5.04 21.67
C ALA A 423 -9.17 -4.19 22.91
N PHE A 424 -8.96 -4.82 24.08
CA PHE A 424 -8.63 -4.13 25.33
C PHE A 424 -7.33 -3.34 25.19
N PHE A 425 -6.24 -3.99 24.78
CA PHE A 425 -4.93 -3.35 24.70
C PHE A 425 -4.82 -2.35 23.53
N SER A 426 -5.43 -2.63 22.39
CA SER A 426 -5.49 -1.66 21.27
C SER A 426 -6.30 -0.41 21.64
N SER A 427 -7.37 -0.55 22.42
CA SER A 427 -8.15 0.61 22.89
C SER A 427 -7.32 1.49 23.82
N ILE A 428 -6.62 0.91 24.79
CA ILE A 428 -5.70 1.67 25.68
C ILE A 428 -4.64 2.42 24.86
N TYR A 429 -4.07 1.76 23.86
CA TYR A 429 -3.08 2.36 22.96
C TYR A 429 -3.63 3.58 22.22
N VAL A 430 -4.81 3.45 21.62
CA VAL A 430 -5.48 4.53 20.89
C VAL A 430 -5.81 5.69 21.82
N LEU A 431 -6.29 5.41 23.03
CA LEU A 431 -6.65 6.45 24.01
C LEU A 431 -5.44 7.24 24.50
N LYS A 432 -4.31 6.56 24.80
CA LYS A 432 -3.07 7.25 25.17
C LYS A 432 -2.53 8.16 24.07
N ARG A 433 -2.92 7.93 22.81
CA ARG A 433 -2.41 8.64 21.63
C ARG A 433 -3.48 9.47 20.92
N CYS A 434 -4.69 9.60 21.44
CA CYS A 434 -5.81 10.27 20.77
C CYS A 434 -5.49 11.72 20.39
N GLY A 435 -4.59 12.39 21.12
CA GLY A 435 -4.07 13.73 20.78
C GLY A 435 -3.44 13.83 19.39
N HIS A 436 -2.94 12.73 18.81
CA HIS A 436 -2.42 12.70 17.44
C HIS A 436 -3.46 13.06 16.38
N LEU A 437 -4.75 12.90 16.65
CA LEU A 437 -5.82 13.30 15.73
C LEU A 437 -5.75 14.79 15.38
N TRP A 438 -5.25 15.62 16.29
CA TRP A 438 -5.11 17.06 16.06
C TRP A 438 -4.03 17.42 15.03
N ARG A 439 -3.07 16.52 14.77
CA ARG A 439 -2.00 16.69 13.78
C ARG A 439 -2.40 16.39 12.33
N SER A 440 -3.58 15.80 12.13
CA SER A 440 -4.12 15.55 10.78
C SER A 440 -4.70 16.83 10.14
N ASP A 441 -4.87 16.85 8.81
CA ASP A 441 -5.42 18.02 8.08
C ASP A 441 -6.96 18.01 7.99
N HIS A 442 -7.62 17.18 8.80
CA HIS A 442 -9.06 17.15 8.89
C HIS A 442 -9.65 18.46 9.44
N SER A 443 -10.87 18.81 9.02
CA SER A 443 -11.59 19.96 9.57
C SER A 443 -11.85 19.80 11.08
N ARG A 444 -11.98 20.92 11.81
CA ARG A 444 -12.26 20.89 13.26
C ARG A 444 -13.50 20.06 13.61
N MET A 445 -14.56 20.19 12.81
CA MET A 445 -15.79 19.39 12.95
C MET A 445 -15.54 17.90 12.77
N ARG A 446 -14.73 17.51 11.78
CA ARG A 446 -14.37 16.11 11.56
C ARG A 446 -13.52 15.55 12.71
N LYS A 447 -12.55 16.33 13.20
CA LYS A 447 -11.74 15.96 14.36
C LYS A 447 -12.60 15.70 15.59
N VAL A 448 -13.57 16.59 15.88
CA VAL A 448 -14.55 16.38 16.97
C VAL A 448 -15.40 15.13 16.71
N ALA A 449 -15.85 14.88 15.48
CA ALA A 449 -16.62 13.69 15.14
C ALA A 449 -15.85 12.38 15.40
N PHE A 450 -14.52 12.35 15.23
CA PHE A 450 -13.70 11.18 15.55
C PHE A 450 -13.64 10.85 17.05
N PHE A 451 -13.87 11.84 17.93
CA PHE A 451 -13.94 11.58 19.37
C PHE A 451 -15.22 10.85 19.78
N ILE A 452 -16.28 10.87 18.95
CA ILE A 452 -17.54 10.17 19.26
C ILE A 452 -17.34 8.63 19.31
N PRO A 453 -16.81 7.96 18.26
CA PRO A 453 -16.53 6.52 18.33
C PRO A 453 -15.42 6.17 19.32
N LEU A 454 -14.48 7.08 19.60
CA LEU A 454 -13.51 6.90 20.69
C LEU A 454 -14.18 6.89 22.06
N PHE A 455 -15.08 7.85 22.33
CA PHE A 455 -15.86 7.89 23.56
C PHE A 455 -16.72 6.63 23.72
N HIS A 456 -17.38 6.20 22.63
CA HIS A 456 -18.11 4.94 22.62
C HIS A 456 -17.21 3.74 22.97
N SER A 457 -15.98 3.69 22.46
CA SER A 457 -15.01 2.63 22.77
C SER A 457 -14.59 2.64 24.25
N VAL A 458 -14.42 3.82 24.86
CA VAL A 458 -14.16 3.95 26.31
C VAL A 458 -15.34 3.43 27.12
N LEU A 459 -16.55 3.89 26.78
CA LEU A 459 -17.76 3.48 27.49
C LEU A 459 -17.97 1.96 27.39
N ALA A 460 -17.79 1.38 26.19
CA ALA A 460 -17.88 -0.06 25.97
C ALA A 460 -16.82 -0.83 26.78
N LEU A 461 -15.59 -0.29 26.90
CA LEU A 461 -14.53 -0.90 27.71
C LEU A 461 -14.89 -0.94 29.20
N VAL A 462 -15.41 0.17 29.73
CA VAL A 462 -15.85 0.27 31.14
C VAL A 462 -17.02 -0.68 31.42
N LEU A 463 -18.03 -0.71 30.54
CA LEU A 463 -19.15 -1.64 30.64
C LEU A 463 -18.71 -3.09 30.56
N ALA A 464 -17.76 -3.42 29.66
CA ALA A 464 -17.22 -4.77 29.57
C ALA A 464 -16.42 -5.16 30.83
N TRP A 465 -15.65 -4.24 31.41
CA TRP A 465 -14.84 -4.48 32.62
C TRP A 465 -15.70 -4.81 33.85
N PHE A 466 -16.83 -4.10 34.03
CA PHE A 466 -17.75 -4.29 35.16
C PHE A 466 -18.94 -5.21 34.83
N SER A 467 -18.93 -5.85 33.67
CA SER A 467 -20.02 -6.72 33.22
C SER A 467 -20.22 -7.93 34.14
N LEU A 468 -19.15 -8.46 34.75
CA LEU A 468 -19.23 -9.59 35.68
C LEU A 468 -20.00 -9.22 36.94
N ALA A 469 -19.64 -8.12 37.60
CA ALA A 469 -20.37 -7.61 38.76
C ALA A 469 -21.82 -7.26 38.40
N ALA A 470 -22.01 -6.58 37.27
CA ALA A 470 -23.35 -6.18 36.84
C ALA A 470 -24.26 -7.38 36.55
N PHE A 471 -23.75 -8.43 35.93
CA PHE A 471 -24.54 -9.64 35.68
C PHE A 471 -24.94 -10.34 36.97
N LEU A 472 -24.02 -10.47 37.93
CA LEU A 472 -24.28 -11.04 39.25
C LEU A 472 -25.35 -10.23 40.00
N LEU A 473 -25.15 -8.91 40.11
CA LEU A 473 -26.06 -8.00 40.81
C LEU A 473 -27.45 -8.00 40.17
N THR A 474 -27.51 -7.99 38.85
CA THR A 474 -28.76 -8.08 38.07
C THR A 474 -29.50 -9.37 38.38
N THR A 475 -28.80 -10.51 38.31
CA THR A 475 -29.38 -11.83 38.59
C THR A 475 -29.91 -11.92 40.01
N PHE A 476 -29.12 -11.49 40.99
CA PHE A 476 -29.47 -11.63 42.40
C PHE A 476 -30.63 -10.70 42.78
N THR A 477 -30.59 -9.45 42.30
CA THR A 477 -31.64 -8.47 42.58
C THR A 477 -32.96 -8.87 41.94
N ILE A 478 -32.96 -9.23 40.65
CA ILE A 478 -34.19 -9.64 39.96
C ILE A 478 -34.80 -10.88 40.60
N ASN A 479 -33.98 -11.87 40.93
CA ASN A 479 -34.45 -13.09 41.61
C ASN A 479 -35.03 -12.78 42.99
N SER A 480 -34.41 -11.85 43.76
CA SER A 480 -34.94 -11.44 45.06
C SER A 480 -36.28 -10.73 44.94
N ILE A 481 -36.44 -9.82 43.98
CA ILE A 481 -37.69 -9.07 43.78
C ILE A 481 -38.82 -10.00 43.32
N SER A 482 -38.52 -10.96 42.43
CA SER A 482 -39.55 -11.89 41.96
C SER A 482 -39.87 -13.00 42.96
N GLY A 483 -38.90 -13.38 43.80
CA GLY A 483 -38.97 -14.60 44.60
C GLY A 483 -39.14 -14.43 46.11
N ASP A 484 -38.87 -13.25 46.66
CA ASP A 484 -38.95 -12.97 48.11
C ASP A 484 -39.80 -11.71 48.37
N PRO A 485 -41.12 -11.77 48.14
CA PRO A 485 -42.01 -10.63 48.38
C PRO A 485 -42.03 -10.24 49.87
N PRO A 486 -42.24 -8.95 50.21
CA PRO A 486 -42.38 -8.50 51.60
C PRO A 486 -43.44 -9.28 52.37
N LYS A 487 -43.27 -9.47 53.69
CA LYS A 487 -44.16 -10.30 54.53
C LYS A 487 -45.63 -9.90 54.48
N ASP A 488 -45.91 -8.63 54.19
CA ASP A 488 -47.26 -8.05 54.12
C ASP A 488 -47.84 -8.08 52.70
N ALA A 489 -47.11 -8.61 51.71
CA ALA A 489 -47.56 -8.71 50.34
C ALA A 489 -48.54 -9.89 50.17
N PRO A 490 -49.69 -9.69 49.50
CA PRO A 490 -50.72 -10.72 49.30
C PRO A 490 -50.37 -11.77 48.24
N THR A 491 -49.10 -11.88 47.84
CA THR A 491 -48.62 -12.75 46.75
C THR A 491 -47.44 -13.61 47.17
N GLY A 492 -47.41 -14.87 46.72
CA GLY A 492 -46.27 -15.78 46.93
C GLY A 492 -45.15 -15.56 45.90
N GLY A 493 -43.91 -15.96 46.26
CA GLY A 493 -42.74 -15.82 45.38
C GLY A 493 -42.87 -16.58 44.06
N PHE A 494 -42.46 -15.96 42.95
CA PHE A 494 -42.54 -16.54 41.60
C PHE A 494 -41.23 -17.20 41.16
N PRO A 495 -41.24 -18.41 40.55
CA PRO A 495 -42.43 -19.10 40.01
C PRO A 495 -43.02 -20.22 40.88
N PHE A 496 -42.35 -20.64 41.95
CA PHE A 496 -42.67 -21.87 42.70
C PHE A 496 -43.33 -21.61 44.08
N GLY A 497 -43.92 -20.43 44.29
CA GLY A 497 -44.53 -20.05 45.56
C GLY A 497 -43.51 -20.03 46.71
N LYS A 498 -43.81 -20.72 47.81
CA LYS A 498 -42.95 -20.81 49.01
C LYS A 498 -41.60 -21.48 48.76
N ALA A 499 -41.47 -22.28 47.69
CA ALA A 499 -40.20 -22.92 47.35
C ALA A 499 -39.23 -21.97 46.62
N THR A 500 -39.72 -20.83 46.11
CA THR A 500 -38.93 -19.91 45.30
C THR A 500 -37.69 -19.34 46.00
N PRO A 501 -37.75 -18.85 47.26
CA PRO A 501 -36.55 -18.37 47.96
C PRO A 501 -35.46 -19.43 48.08
N ILE A 502 -35.84 -20.70 48.30
CA ILE A 502 -34.92 -21.83 48.38
C ILE A 502 -34.26 -22.07 47.02
N VAL A 503 -35.04 -22.11 45.95
CA VAL A 503 -34.53 -22.27 44.58
C VAL A 503 -33.59 -21.12 44.22
N ASN A 504 -33.94 -19.88 44.59
CA ASN A 504 -33.09 -18.71 44.38
C ASN A 504 -31.74 -18.84 45.11
N ALA A 505 -31.76 -19.24 46.39
CA ALA A 505 -30.54 -19.46 47.16
C ALA A 505 -29.65 -20.54 46.51
N VAL A 506 -30.25 -21.65 46.05
CA VAL A 506 -29.53 -22.70 45.31
C VAL A 506 -28.91 -22.15 44.03
N ILE A 507 -29.67 -21.39 43.22
CA ILE A 507 -29.18 -20.78 41.99
C ILE A 507 -28.03 -19.82 42.26
N GLN A 508 -28.10 -19.01 43.33
CA GLN A 508 -27.03 -18.09 43.71
C GLN A 508 -25.75 -18.84 44.10
N ILE A 509 -25.86 -19.90 44.91
CA ILE A 509 -24.71 -20.73 45.30
C ILE A 509 -24.10 -21.41 44.07
N VAL A 510 -24.93 -22.01 43.21
CA VAL A 510 -24.49 -22.65 41.96
C VAL A 510 -23.81 -21.64 41.04
N TYR A 511 -24.35 -20.43 40.90
CA TYR A 511 -23.75 -19.37 40.09
C TYR A 511 -22.37 -18.98 40.63
N LEU A 512 -22.24 -18.71 41.94
CA LEU A 512 -20.96 -18.34 42.56
C LEU A 512 -19.93 -19.47 42.42
N ALA A 513 -20.35 -20.72 42.65
CA ALA A 513 -19.50 -21.89 42.45
C ALA A 513 -19.07 -22.04 40.98
N ALA A 514 -19.97 -21.82 40.03
CA ALA A 514 -19.67 -21.89 38.60
C ALA A 514 -18.69 -20.80 38.15
N VAL A 515 -18.83 -19.57 38.66
CA VAL A 515 -17.89 -18.46 38.40
C VAL A 515 -16.51 -18.76 38.99
N LEU A 516 -16.45 -19.21 40.25
CA LEU A 516 -15.19 -19.62 40.88
C LEU A 516 -14.52 -20.75 40.08
N PHE A 517 -15.31 -21.73 39.64
CA PHE A 517 -14.84 -22.82 38.80
C PHE A 517 -14.29 -22.32 37.45
N GLN A 518 -14.85 -21.27 36.85
CA GLN A 518 -14.28 -20.67 35.64
C GLN A 518 -12.90 -20.07 35.87
N PHE A 519 -12.66 -19.39 37.01
CA PHE A 519 -11.32 -18.89 37.35
C PHE A 519 -10.33 -20.05 37.52
N ILE A 520 -10.74 -21.14 38.18
CA ILE A 520 -9.91 -22.34 38.34
C ILE A 520 -9.57 -22.96 36.98
N LEU A 521 -10.57 -23.19 36.13
CA LEU A 521 -10.37 -23.74 34.79
C LEU A 521 -9.49 -22.85 33.90
N ALA A 522 -9.65 -21.52 34.00
CA ALA A 522 -8.91 -20.57 33.21
C ALA A 522 -7.43 -20.44 33.60
N LEU A 523 -7.09 -20.73 34.87
CA LEU A 523 -5.72 -20.73 35.39
C LEU A 523 -5.04 -22.11 35.27
N GLY A 524 -5.81 -23.20 35.34
CA GLY A 524 -5.29 -24.57 35.50
C GLY A 524 -4.78 -25.23 34.23
N SER A 525 -5.47 -25.11 33.08
CA SER A 525 -5.00 -25.68 31.82
C SER A 525 -5.74 -25.16 30.57
N ARG A 526 -5.34 -25.59 29.37
CA ARG A 526 -5.98 -25.17 28.11
C ARG A 526 -7.41 -25.74 27.99
N PRO A 527 -8.37 -25.01 27.37
CA PRO A 527 -9.75 -25.44 27.21
C PRO A 527 -9.93 -26.81 26.56
N ARG A 528 -9.00 -27.20 25.70
CA ARG A 528 -8.99 -28.50 25.03
C ARG A 528 -8.93 -29.67 26.02
N ASN A 529 -8.30 -29.49 27.17
CA ASN A 529 -8.16 -30.54 28.17
C ASN A 529 -9.45 -30.70 29.00
N HIS A 530 -10.32 -29.69 29.03
CA HIS A 530 -11.53 -29.65 29.84
C HIS A 530 -12.78 -29.34 29.00
N ARG A 531 -12.87 -29.91 27.78
CA ARG A 531 -13.98 -29.69 26.83
C ARG A 531 -15.35 -29.88 27.49
N ILE A 532 -15.52 -30.98 28.21
CA ILE A 532 -16.78 -31.34 28.88
C ILE A 532 -17.12 -30.31 29.96
N SER A 533 -16.15 -29.91 30.78
CA SER A 533 -16.36 -28.91 31.84
C SER A 533 -16.82 -27.57 31.30
N TYR A 534 -16.25 -27.12 30.16
CA TYR A 534 -16.72 -25.90 29.50
C TYR A 534 -18.12 -26.07 28.90
N ILE A 535 -18.45 -27.20 28.27
CA ILE A 535 -19.81 -27.46 27.76
C ILE A 535 -20.84 -27.41 28.89
N ILE A 536 -20.56 -28.08 30.02
CA ILE A 536 -21.41 -28.06 31.21
C ILE A 536 -21.55 -26.63 31.75
N SER A 537 -20.46 -25.86 31.79
CA SER A 537 -20.49 -24.46 32.25
C SER A 537 -21.37 -23.57 31.36
N PHE A 538 -21.27 -23.72 30.02
CA PHE A 538 -22.15 -23.02 29.08
C PHE A 538 -23.62 -23.39 29.30
N ALA A 539 -23.93 -24.66 29.58
CA ALA A 539 -25.28 -25.11 29.88
C ALA A 539 -25.81 -24.51 31.20
N ILE A 540 -24.99 -24.52 32.27
CA ILE A 540 -25.35 -23.94 33.57
C ILE A 540 -25.66 -22.45 33.43
N PHE A 541 -24.77 -21.66 32.81
CA PHE A 541 -25.03 -20.23 32.62
C PHE A 541 -26.19 -19.96 31.66
N GLY A 542 -26.45 -20.85 30.69
CA GLY A 542 -27.63 -20.78 29.83
C GLY A 542 -28.93 -21.00 30.61
N LEU A 543 -28.97 -21.95 31.54
CA LEU A 543 -30.12 -22.21 32.42
C LEU A 543 -30.37 -21.06 33.40
N ILE A 544 -29.31 -20.50 34.00
CA ILE A 544 -29.40 -19.33 34.87
C ILE A 544 -29.92 -18.13 34.08
N GLN A 545 -29.47 -17.94 32.84
CA GLN A 545 -29.96 -16.90 31.95
C GLN A 545 -31.44 -17.10 31.58
N ALA A 546 -31.87 -18.34 31.37
CA ALA A 546 -33.28 -18.66 31.14
C ALA A 546 -34.16 -18.27 32.32
N TYR A 547 -33.71 -18.61 33.54
CA TYR A 547 -34.39 -18.26 34.77
C TYR A 547 -34.48 -16.73 34.96
N LEU A 548 -33.38 -16.02 34.67
CA LEU A 548 -33.34 -14.55 34.71
C LEU A 548 -34.33 -13.92 33.72
N ILE A 549 -34.37 -14.39 32.47
CA ILE A 549 -35.29 -13.89 31.44
C ILE A 549 -36.75 -14.14 31.84
N MET A 550 -37.05 -15.31 32.39
CA MET A 550 -38.40 -15.63 32.89
C MET A 550 -38.82 -14.67 34.02
N ASN A 551 -37.94 -14.40 34.98
CA ASN A 551 -38.21 -13.44 36.05
C ASN A 551 -38.36 -12.01 35.52
N LEU A 552 -37.55 -11.60 34.53
CA LEU A 552 -37.70 -10.30 33.86
C LEU A 552 -39.06 -10.14 33.17
N ILE A 553 -39.53 -11.16 32.45
CA ILE A 553 -40.85 -11.16 31.79
C ILE A 553 -41.96 -11.05 32.84
N TYR A 554 -41.85 -11.82 33.94
CA TYR A 554 -42.80 -11.75 35.05
C TYR A 554 -42.87 -10.34 35.64
N LEU A 555 -41.72 -9.75 36.00
CA LEU A 555 -41.69 -8.42 36.60
C LEU A 555 -42.24 -7.35 35.63
N PHE A 556 -41.89 -7.43 34.35
CA PHE A 556 -42.43 -6.51 33.34
C PHE A 556 -43.97 -6.57 33.27
N LYS A 557 -44.53 -7.79 33.27
CA LYS A 557 -45.99 -7.97 33.32
C LYS A 557 -46.59 -7.37 34.58
N ARG A 558 -46.00 -7.60 35.76
CA ARG A 558 -46.52 -7.06 37.03
C ARG A 558 -46.47 -5.55 37.14
N VAL A 559 -45.47 -4.92 36.54
CA VAL A 559 -45.40 -3.45 36.46
C VAL A 559 -46.48 -2.89 35.54
N ALA A 560 -46.81 -3.59 34.45
CA ALA A 560 -47.94 -3.22 33.60
C ALA A 560 -49.28 -3.41 34.32
N ASP A 561 -49.47 -4.52 35.05
CA ASP A 561 -50.65 -4.78 35.87
C ASP A 561 -50.83 -3.69 36.95
N TYR A 562 -49.75 -3.31 37.65
CA TYR A 562 -49.75 -2.22 38.65
C TYR A 562 -50.21 -0.88 38.07
N LYS A 563 -49.75 -0.55 36.85
CA LYS A 563 -50.12 0.71 36.17
C LYS A 563 -51.55 0.71 35.63
N ALA A 564 -52.15 -0.46 35.40
CA ALA A 564 -53.52 -0.59 34.92
C ALA A 564 -54.55 -0.61 36.06
N ASP A 565 -54.11 -0.72 37.32
CA ASP A 565 -54.97 -0.80 38.50
C ASP A 565 -55.19 0.59 39.11
N ASP A 566 -56.33 1.22 38.77
CA ASP A 566 -56.72 2.55 39.25
C ASP A 566 -57.16 2.56 40.74
N THR A 567 -57.28 1.40 41.38
CA THR A 567 -57.83 1.28 42.75
C THR A 567 -56.80 1.43 43.86
N GLY A 568 -55.51 1.51 43.54
CA GLY A 568 -54.42 1.67 44.52
C GLY A 568 -54.17 0.45 45.43
N SER A 569 -54.98 -0.60 45.32
CA SER A 569 -54.90 -1.83 46.13
C SER A 569 -54.14 -2.97 45.45
N SER A 570 -53.23 -2.67 44.51
CA SER A 570 -52.57 -3.73 43.76
C SER A 570 -51.75 -4.62 44.71
N ASN A 571 -51.87 -5.93 44.51
CA ASN A 571 -51.11 -6.96 45.21
C ASN A 571 -49.58 -6.93 44.94
N TYR A 572 -49.12 -6.00 44.11
CA TYR A 572 -47.75 -5.88 43.58
C TYR A 572 -47.15 -4.49 43.79
N ALA A 573 -47.68 -3.68 44.72
CA ALA A 573 -47.25 -2.30 44.96
C ALA A 573 -45.74 -2.16 45.18
N TYR A 574 -45.12 -3.05 45.95
CA TYR A 574 -43.67 -3.04 46.21
C TYR A 574 -42.80 -3.18 44.93
N ILE A 575 -43.29 -3.91 43.92
CA ILE A 575 -42.64 -4.01 42.61
C ILE A 575 -42.80 -2.66 41.89
N GLY A 576 -44.01 -2.11 41.86
CA GLY A 576 -44.30 -0.81 41.28
C GLY A 576 -43.44 0.31 41.86
N GLU A 577 -43.29 0.34 43.18
CA GLU A 577 -42.48 1.32 43.94
C GLU A 577 -40.99 1.19 43.61
N PHE A 578 -40.41 -0.01 43.64
CA PHE A 578 -39.01 -0.21 43.26
C PHE A 578 -38.73 0.24 41.80
N TYR A 579 -39.67 -0.03 40.89
CA TYR A 579 -39.59 0.44 39.50
C TYR A 579 -39.73 1.96 39.38
N ALA A 580 -40.59 2.58 40.19
CA ALA A 580 -40.73 4.03 40.26
C ALA A 580 -39.44 4.68 40.80
N ASP A 581 -38.81 4.06 41.80
CA ASP A 581 -37.56 4.52 42.39
C ASP A 581 -36.36 4.36 41.47
N ILE A 582 -36.29 3.34 40.60
CA ILE A 582 -35.31 3.32 39.50
C ILE A 582 -35.59 4.44 38.48
N GLY A 583 -36.84 4.89 38.37
CA GLY A 583 -37.29 5.91 37.45
C GLY A 583 -37.90 5.29 36.21
N GLN A 584 -39.17 5.58 35.97
CA GLN A 584 -39.93 5.01 34.85
C GLN A 584 -39.28 5.30 33.48
N SER A 585 -38.72 6.51 33.30
CA SER A 585 -37.99 6.90 32.10
C SER A 585 -36.73 6.05 31.88
N THR A 586 -35.98 5.76 32.95
CA THR A 586 -34.77 4.91 32.90
C THR A 586 -35.12 3.52 32.34
N ILE A 587 -36.21 2.91 32.81
CA ILE A 587 -36.60 1.55 32.42
C ILE A 587 -37.15 1.51 31.00
N ILE A 588 -37.95 2.50 30.61
CA ILE A 588 -38.47 2.61 29.23
C ILE A 588 -37.31 2.81 28.25
N VAL A 589 -36.39 3.72 28.54
CA VAL A 589 -35.21 3.98 27.71
C VAL A 589 -34.31 2.75 27.65
N ALA A 590 -34.10 2.07 28.78
CA ALA A 590 -33.35 0.83 28.84
C ALA A 590 -33.98 -0.28 27.98
N GLY A 591 -35.28 -0.54 28.16
CA GLY A 591 -36.00 -1.56 27.39
C GLY A 591 -35.98 -1.27 25.89
N PHE A 592 -36.22 -0.02 25.50
CA PHE A 592 -36.10 0.40 24.10
C PHE A 592 -34.66 0.27 23.58
N SER A 593 -33.65 0.59 24.39
CA SER A 593 -32.25 0.48 23.98
C SER A 593 -31.77 -0.97 23.81
N VAL A 594 -32.21 -1.89 24.68
CA VAL A 594 -31.79 -3.30 24.66
C VAL A 594 -32.51 -4.10 23.58
N PHE A 595 -33.81 -3.86 23.38
CA PHE A 595 -34.62 -4.64 22.43
C PHE A 595 -35.04 -3.82 21.20
N GLY A 596 -35.51 -2.59 21.41
CA GLY A 596 -36.04 -1.72 20.35
C GLY A 596 -34.98 -1.32 19.32
N VAL A 597 -33.76 -1.02 19.74
CA VAL A 597 -32.67 -0.60 18.83
C VAL A 597 -32.28 -1.72 17.85
N TYR A 598 -32.19 -2.98 18.31
CA TYR A 598 -31.89 -4.11 17.43
C TYR A 598 -33.00 -4.37 16.41
N ILE A 599 -34.26 -4.30 16.85
CA ILE A 599 -35.40 -4.47 15.94
C ILE A 599 -35.43 -3.33 14.92
N LEU A 600 -35.29 -2.08 15.37
CA LEU A 600 -35.29 -0.92 14.50
C LEU A 600 -34.11 -0.94 13.51
N SER A 601 -32.92 -1.34 13.94
CA SER A 601 -31.76 -1.43 13.05
C SER A 601 -31.95 -2.48 11.97
N ALA A 602 -32.47 -3.65 12.32
CA ALA A 602 -32.73 -4.73 11.38
C ALA A 602 -33.80 -4.35 10.34
N LEU A 603 -34.87 -3.65 10.77
CA LEU A 603 -35.90 -3.11 9.88
C LEU A 603 -35.33 -2.02 8.95
N LEU A 604 -34.54 -1.08 9.48
CA LEU A 604 -33.89 -0.03 8.69
C LEU A 604 -32.83 -0.56 7.73
N ALA A 605 -32.23 -1.71 8.04
CA ALA A 605 -31.30 -2.43 7.17
C ALA A 605 -32.02 -3.29 6.11
N LEU A 606 -33.34 -3.49 6.22
CA LEU A 606 -34.14 -4.40 5.42
C LEU A 606 -33.62 -5.86 5.48
N ASP A 607 -33.09 -6.28 6.63
CA ASP A 607 -32.55 -7.63 6.86
C ASP A 607 -32.91 -8.14 8.28
N PRO A 608 -34.19 -8.48 8.54
CA PRO A 608 -34.67 -8.86 9.87
C PRO A 608 -34.45 -10.34 10.24
N TRP A 609 -33.92 -11.18 9.34
CA TRP A 609 -33.96 -12.64 9.52
C TRP A 609 -33.15 -13.17 10.71
N HIS A 610 -32.11 -12.45 11.12
CA HIS A 610 -31.31 -12.80 12.29
C HIS A 610 -32.09 -12.64 13.60
N LEU A 611 -33.12 -11.78 13.66
CA LEU A 611 -34.02 -11.65 14.81
C LEU A 611 -34.85 -12.92 15.04
N LEU A 612 -35.29 -13.58 13.96
CA LEU A 612 -36.13 -14.78 14.05
C LEU A 612 -35.30 -16.06 14.21
N THR A 613 -34.14 -16.13 13.58
CA THR A 613 -33.35 -17.37 13.50
C THR A 613 -32.34 -17.54 14.63
N SER A 614 -31.84 -16.43 15.19
CA SER A 614 -30.62 -16.45 16.03
C SER A 614 -30.73 -15.67 17.36
N PHE A 615 -31.76 -14.84 17.53
CA PHE A 615 -31.86 -13.94 18.69
C PHE A 615 -32.03 -14.67 20.01
N ALA A 616 -32.89 -15.71 20.05
CA ALA A 616 -33.11 -16.47 21.28
C ALA A 616 -31.82 -17.14 21.76
N GLN A 617 -31.09 -17.80 20.87
CA GLN A 617 -29.82 -18.46 21.17
C GLN A 617 -28.76 -17.43 21.63
N PHE A 618 -28.73 -16.24 21.02
CA PHE A 618 -27.87 -15.15 21.47
C PHE A 618 -28.19 -14.71 22.91
N LEU A 619 -29.48 -14.55 23.25
CA LEU A 619 -29.89 -14.19 24.61
C LEU A 619 -29.43 -15.22 25.64
N PHE A 620 -29.56 -16.53 25.37
CA PHE A 620 -29.12 -17.57 26.30
C PHE A 620 -27.59 -17.64 26.44
N ILE A 621 -26.85 -17.49 25.34
CA ILE A 621 -25.38 -17.54 25.38
C ILE A 621 -24.77 -16.26 25.95
N SER A 622 -25.50 -15.14 25.96
CA SER A 622 -24.99 -13.84 26.46
C SER A 622 -24.41 -13.91 27.88
N SER A 623 -24.96 -14.75 28.77
CA SER A 623 -24.41 -14.99 30.11
C SER A 623 -23.02 -15.62 30.07
N SER A 624 -22.73 -16.48 29.10
CA SER A 624 -21.42 -17.12 28.90
C SER A 624 -20.39 -16.13 28.34
N TYR A 625 -20.80 -15.10 27.60
CA TYR A 625 -19.87 -14.03 27.18
C TYR A 625 -19.26 -13.32 28.38
N VAL A 626 -20.08 -13.03 29.40
CA VAL A 626 -19.64 -12.37 30.62
C VAL A 626 -18.90 -13.34 31.54
N ASN A 627 -19.51 -14.50 31.84
CA ASN A 627 -19.04 -15.36 32.92
C ASN A 627 -17.98 -16.38 32.50
N ILE A 628 -17.82 -16.68 31.20
CA ILE A 628 -16.78 -17.60 30.71
C ILE A 628 -15.75 -16.85 29.89
N LEU A 629 -16.18 -16.14 28.84
CA LEU A 629 -15.24 -15.59 27.86
C LEU A 629 -14.38 -14.47 28.43
N ASN A 630 -14.96 -13.50 29.15
CA ASN A 630 -14.20 -12.41 29.78
C ASN A 630 -13.23 -12.95 30.84
N ILE A 631 -13.70 -13.86 31.71
CA ILE A 631 -12.87 -14.49 32.74
C ILE A 631 -11.67 -15.20 32.10
N TYR A 632 -11.93 -16.03 31.09
CA TYR A 632 -10.87 -16.76 30.40
C TYR A 632 -9.90 -15.82 29.69
N ALA A 633 -10.39 -14.75 29.03
CA ALA A 633 -9.58 -13.77 28.33
C ALA A 633 -8.59 -13.05 29.25
N PHE A 634 -9.09 -12.44 30.33
CA PHE A 634 -8.26 -11.71 31.30
C PHE A 634 -7.35 -12.64 32.11
N SER A 635 -7.73 -13.89 32.34
CA SER A 635 -6.85 -14.90 32.96
C SER A 635 -5.73 -15.36 32.04
N ASN A 636 -5.84 -15.15 30.72
CA ASN A 636 -4.91 -15.66 29.72
C ASN A 636 -4.25 -14.55 28.87
N THR A 637 -3.93 -13.40 29.47
CA THR A 637 -3.19 -12.31 28.80
C THR A 637 -1.71 -12.60 28.55
N HIS A 638 -1.15 -13.60 29.23
CA HIS A 638 0.19 -14.12 28.97
C HIS A 638 0.25 -14.97 27.67
N ASP A 639 -0.88 -15.52 27.21
CA ASP A 639 -0.96 -16.26 25.95
C ASP A 639 -1.17 -15.29 24.78
N VAL A 640 -0.10 -14.97 24.06
CA VAL A 640 -0.14 -14.12 22.86
C VAL A 640 -0.18 -14.92 21.55
N SER A 641 -0.55 -16.21 21.61
CA SER A 641 -0.63 -17.05 20.42
C SER A 641 -1.87 -16.75 19.56
N TRP A 642 -1.76 -17.00 18.25
CA TRP A 642 -2.86 -16.80 17.30
C TRP A 642 -3.85 -17.97 17.22
N GLY A 643 -3.57 -19.11 17.90
CA GLY A 643 -4.43 -20.30 17.97
C GLY A 643 -4.46 -21.13 16.67
N ARG A 644 -4.16 -22.43 16.74
CA ARG A 644 -4.22 -23.35 15.58
C ARG A 644 -5.65 -23.89 15.40
N LYS A 645 -6.23 -23.81 14.19
CA LYS A 645 -7.50 -24.49 13.85
C LYS A 645 -7.29 -25.99 14.02
N SER A 646 -8.08 -26.66 14.85
CA SER A 646 -7.95 -28.10 15.10
C SER A 646 -8.39 -28.93 13.90
N ARG A 647 -7.60 -29.94 13.55
CA ARG A 647 -8.01 -31.07 12.69
C ARG A 647 -8.89 -32.02 13.51
N ASN A 648 -9.92 -32.58 12.89
CA ASN A 648 -10.65 -33.73 13.42
C ASN A 648 -9.69 -34.93 13.44
N GLU A 649 -9.03 -35.15 14.58
CA GLU A 649 -8.41 -36.42 14.95
C GLU A 649 -9.20 -36.95 16.15
N ASP A 650 -10.36 -37.53 15.85
CA ASP A 650 -11.10 -38.39 16.77
C ASP A 650 -10.75 -39.83 16.43
N THR A 651 -9.55 -40.28 16.82
CA THR A 651 -9.29 -41.68 17.22
C THR A 651 -7.94 -41.72 17.95
N GLU A 652 -7.95 -42.30 19.15
CA GLU A 652 -6.77 -42.62 19.98
C GLU A 652 -6.06 -41.45 20.68
N ALA A 653 -6.73 -40.84 21.66
CA ALA A 653 -6.08 -40.04 22.70
C ALA A 653 -6.40 -40.61 24.09
N GLY A 654 -5.82 -41.76 24.40
CA GLY A 654 -5.65 -42.28 25.76
C GLY A 654 -4.17 -42.54 26.00
N GLN A 655 -3.63 -41.98 27.08
CA GLN A 655 -2.27 -42.14 27.62
C GLN A 655 -1.12 -41.43 26.89
N ARG A 656 -0.59 -40.36 27.51
CA ARG A 656 0.86 -40.15 27.69
C ARG A 656 1.12 -39.47 29.04
N GLN A 657 1.45 -40.29 30.03
CA GLN A 657 2.33 -39.93 31.15
C GLN A 657 3.78 -39.90 30.64
N ASP A 658 4.63 -39.17 31.36
CA ASP A 658 6.06 -39.02 31.14
C ASP A 658 6.78 -40.37 30.94
N GLY A 659 7.55 -40.49 29.85
CA GLY A 659 8.37 -41.66 29.51
C GLY A 659 8.95 -41.57 28.08
N PRO A 660 10.14 -42.14 27.80
CA PRO A 660 10.84 -41.97 26.52
C PRO A 660 10.06 -42.64 25.37
N ARG A 661 10.02 -41.95 24.22
CA ARG A 661 9.23 -42.33 23.04
C ARG A 661 9.67 -43.71 22.49
N PRO A 662 8.75 -44.65 22.20
CA PRO A 662 9.03 -45.75 21.29
C PRO A 662 9.08 -45.25 19.85
N ALA A 663 9.89 -45.92 19.04
CA ALA A 663 10.27 -45.58 17.68
C ALA A 663 9.10 -45.25 16.75
N THR A 664 9.21 -44.11 16.08
CA THR A 664 8.39 -43.73 14.93
C THR A 664 8.62 -44.73 13.80
N ILE A 665 7.55 -45.29 13.22
CA ILE A 665 7.61 -45.88 11.88
C ILE A 665 7.88 -44.72 10.91
N GLU A 666 9.16 -44.54 10.58
CA GLU A 666 9.58 -43.75 9.43
C GLU A 666 9.10 -44.44 8.15
N ARG A 667 8.09 -43.88 7.48
CA ARG A 667 8.08 -43.96 6.01
C ARG A 667 8.78 -42.70 5.51
N ARG A 668 10.11 -42.82 5.46
CA ARG A 668 11.05 -41.87 4.88
C ARG A 668 10.79 -41.80 3.37
N PHE A 669 10.50 -40.62 2.84
CA PHE A 669 10.73 -40.37 1.42
C PHE A 669 12.25 -40.40 1.21
N THR A 670 12.75 -41.46 0.57
CA THR A 670 14.11 -41.55 0.09
C THR A 670 14.21 -40.77 -1.22
N PHE A 671 15.01 -39.71 -1.23
CA PHE A 671 15.62 -39.21 -2.46
C PHE A 671 16.64 -40.28 -2.90
N SER A 672 16.42 -40.84 -4.08
CA SER A 672 17.30 -41.83 -4.70
C SER A 672 18.44 -41.10 -5.40
N ASP A 673 19.55 -40.91 -4.70
CA ASP A 673 20.85 -40.69 -5.34
C ASP A 673 21.50 -42.06 -5.60
N GLN A 674 21.80 -42.31 -6.87
CA GLN A 674 22.56 -43.43 -7.47
C GLN A 674 21.79 -44.68 -7.93
N ASP A 675 21.78 -44.87 -9.26
CA ASP A 675 22.21 -46.12 -9.89
C ASP A 675 23.25 -45.76 -10.99
N PRO A 676 24.22 -46.62 -11.34
CA PRO A 676 25.63 -46.31 -11.15
C PRO A 676 26.45 -46.73 -12.37
N ASN A 677 26.75 -45.83 -13.30
CA ASN A 677 27.78 -46.05 -14.31
C ASN A 677 28.19 -44.74 -14.97
N ILE A 678 29.25 -44.11 -14.47
CA ILE A 678 30.52 -43.91 -15.20
C ILE A 678 31.50 -43.18 -14.28
N ARG A 679 32.72 -43.73 -14.25
CA ARG A 679 33.84 -43.42 -13.37
C ARG A 679 34.66 -42.23 -13.87
N SER A 680 34.93 -41.33 -12.92
CA SER A 680 36.23 -40.73 -12.54
C SER A 680 37.09 -39.95 -13.54
N ALA A 681 37.52 -38.76 -13.12
CA ALA A 681 38.88 -38.29 -13.39
C ALA A 681 39.81 -38.82 -12.27
N ASP A 682 40.43 -39.96 -12.60
CA ASP A 682 41.79 -40.34 -12.26
C ASP A 682 42.22 -40.50 -10.78
N THR A 683 42.15 -41.77 -10.40
CA THR A 683 43.27 -42.58 -9.85
C THR A 683 43.96 -42.12 -8.57
N GLN A 684 43.67 -42.89 -7.52
CA GLN A 684 44.65 -43.52 -6.63
C GLN A 684 45.87 -42.69 -6.20
N ARG A 685 45.84 -42.27 -4.94
CA ARG A 685 47.01 -42.42 -4.07
C ARG A 685 46.57 -42.80 -2.65
N ASN A 686 46.60 -44.11 -2.43
CA ASN A 686 47.02 -44.82 -1.22
C ASN A 686 46.83 -44.11 0.14
N GLU A 687 46.02 -44.68 1.04
CA GLU A 687 46.55 -45.39 2.22
C GLU A 687 45.48 -46.13 3.07
N ALA A 688 45.84 -47.37 3.36
CA ALA A 688 45.55 -48.36 4.41
C ALA A 688 44.20 -48.49 5.18
N PRO A 689 43.85 -49.72 5.63
CA PRO A 689 42.60 -50.06 6.35
C PRO A 689 42.52 -49.53 7.80
N GLU A 690 43.59 -48.93 8.33
CA GLU A 690 43.69 -48.53 9.74
C GLU A 690 42.85 -47.28 10.07
N ALA A 691 42.52 -46.44 9.08
CA ALA A 691 41.67 -45.27 9.29
C ALA A 691 40.20 -45.64 9.61
N ARG A 692 39.73 -46.81 9.17
CA ARG A 692 38.34 -47.25 9.38
C ARG A 692 38.06 -47.79 10.79
N ASN A 693 39.09 -48.30 11.48
CA ASN A 693 38.95 -48.80 12.84
C ASN A 693 39.02 -47.69 13.91
N LYS A 694 39.62 -46.54 13.57
CA LYS A 694 39.71 -45.39 14.49
C LYS A 694 38.35 -44.72 14.69
N GLU A 695 37.58 -44.55 13.61
CA GLU A 695 36.22 -43.97 13.66
C GLU A 695 35.23 -44.84 14.43
N TYR A 696 35.33 -46.17 14.31
CA TYR A 696 34.47 -47.11 15.02
C TYR A 696 34.76 -47.14 16.53
N GLN A 697 36.04 -47.11 16.93
CA GLN A 697 36.42 -47.06 18.34
C GLN A 697 36.12 -45.69 18.99
N GLU A 698 36.23 -44.59 18.24
CA GLU A 698 35.84 -43.24 18.70
C GLU A 698 34.31 -43.08 18.84
N ALA A 699 33.52 -43.81 18.06
CA ALA A 699 32.06 -43.88 18.23
C ALA A 699 31.65 -44.71 19.46
N LEU A 700 32.36 -45.80 19.75
CA LEU A 700 32.10 -46.67 20.89
C LEU A 700 32.44 -46.02 22.23
N ALA A 701 33.55 -45.26 22.29
CA ALA A 701 33.97 -44.52 23.47
C ALA A 701 33.03 -43.36 23.85
N ARG A 702 32.33 -42.77 22.87
CA ARG A 702 31.30 -41.73 23.08
C ARG A 702 29.99 -42.28 23.65
N ALA A 703 29.72 -43.58 23.50
CA ALA A 703 28.47 -44.20 23.92
C ALA A 703 28.49 -44.71 25.37
N THR A 704 29.65 -44.73 26.05
CA THR A 704 29.82 -45.44 27.34
C THR A 704 30.34 -44.61 28.52
N SER A 705 30.40 -43.27 28.43
CA SER A 705 30.68 -42.43 29.61
C SER A 705 29.40 -41.75 30.12
N GLU A 706 29.14 -41.90 31.42
CA GLU A 706 28.01 -41.32 32.14
C GLU A 706 28.10 -39.78 32.19
N ASP A 707 26.93 -39.15 32.14
CA ASP A 707 26.74 -37.69 32.11
C ASP A 707 27.37 -36.99 33.33
N GLU A 708 28.50 -36.31 33.12
CA GLU A 708 28.88 -35.15 33.92
C GLU A 708 28.31 -33.89 33.27
N THR A 709 27.43 -33.23 34.02
CA THR A 709 26.76 -31.98 33.67
C THR A 709 27.76 -30.85 33.42
N VAL A 710 28.18 -30.65 32.17
CA VAL A 710 28.71 -29.37 31.71
C VAL A 710 27.55 -28.51 31.21
N ARG A 711 27.16 -27.55 32.04
CA ARG A 711 26.33 -26.40 31.68
C ARG A 711 26.99 -25.67 30.51
N LEU A 712 26.59 -26.00 29.29
CA LEU A 712 26.57 -25.02 28.22
C LEU A 712 25.49 -24.00 28.58
N GLU A 713 25.92 -22.84 29.08
CA GLU A 713 25.07 -21.65 29.14
C GLU A 713 24.58 -21.34 27.72
N LYS A 714 23.41 -21.89 27.37
CA LYS A 714 22.49 -21.22 26.45
C LYS A 714 22.42 -19.78 26.92
N LYS A 715 22.68 -18.80 26.05
CA LYS A 715 22.28 -17.41 26.25
C LYS A 715 20.78 -17.37 26.61
N ARG A 716 20.48 -17.47 27.90
CA ARG A 716 19.20 -17.19 28.56
C ARG A 716 19.44 -16.00 29.49
N PRO A 717 19.32 -14.76 28.98
CA PRO A 717 18.88 -13.69 29.87
C PRO A 717 17.70 -12.83 29.36
N GLN A 718 17.09 -13.12 28.19
CA GLN A 718 15.97 -12.29 27.68
C GLN A 718 14.60 -13.02 27.63
N VAL A 719 14.55 -14.30 27.27
CA VAL A 719 13.26 -15.01 27.10
C VAL A 719 12.57 -15.30 28.43
N LEU A 720 13.32 -15.58 29.50
CA LEU A 720 12.76 -15.87 30.84
C LEU A 720 12.17 -14.60 31.49
N ALA A 721 12.90 -13.48 31.45
CA ALA A 721 12.46 -12.20 32.00
C ALA A 721 11.18 -11.66 31.35
N THR A 722 10.95 -11.97 30.07
CA THR A 722 9.72 -11.56 29.35
C THR A 722 8.52 -12.43 29.75
N ALA A 723 8.74 -13.72 30.02
CA ALA A 723 7.70 -14.65 30.48
C ALA A 723 7.27 -14.35 31.92
N ASP A 724 8.23 -14.09 32.81
CA ASP A 724 7.95 -13.73 34.19
C ASP A 724 7.21 -12.38 34.27
N ALA A 725 7.65 -11.38 33.50
CA ALA A 725 6.95 -10.09 33.38
C ALA A 725 5.51 -10.23 32.84
N MET A 726 5.27 -11.17 31.92
CA MET A 726 3.92 -11.49 31.42
C MET A 726 3.04 -12.13 32.48
N MET A 727 3.60 -13.04 33.28
CA MET A 727 2.87 -13.69 34.37
C MET A 727 2.58 -12.74 35.53
N GLU A 728 3.52 -11.86 35.88
CA GLU A 728 3.34 -10.80 36.88
C GLU A 728 2.26 -9.81 36.41
N PHE A 729 2.37 -9.30 35.17
CA PHE A 729 1.39 -8.40 34.59
C PHE A 729 -0.01 -9.01 34.54
N ARG A 730 -0.12 -10.28 34.14
CA ARG A 730 -1.37 -11.04 34.18
C ARG A 730 -1.95 -11.07 35.60
N THR A 731 -1.13 -11.37 36.59
CA THR A 731 -1.57 -11.49 37.98
C THR A 731 -2.11 -10.17 38.51
N ILE A 732 -1.40 -9.05 38.26
CA ILE A 732 -1.85 -7.70 38.67
C ILE A 732 -3.14 -7.31 37.95
N LEU A 733 -3.23 -7.55 36.64
CA LEU A 733 -4.42 -7.20 35.85
C LEU A 733 -5.63 -8.02 36.29
N LEU A 734 -5.46 -9.33 36.48
CA LEU A 734 -6.52 -10.24 36.92
C LEU A 734 -6.97 -9.90 38.35
N ALA A 735 -6.03 -9.64 39.26
CA ALA A 735 -6.35 -9.18 40.60
C ALA A 735 -7.15 -7.87 40.56
N SER A 736 -6.73 -6.89 39.75
CA SER A 736 -7.45 -5.63 39.57
C SER A 736 -8.87 -5.87 39.04
N TYR A 737 -9.04 -6.77 38.07
CA TYR A 737 -10.35 -7.13 37.53
C TYR A 737 -11.25 -7.80 38.58
N ILE A 738 -10.74 -8.77 39.34
CA ILE A 738 -11.48 -9.48 40.38
C ILE A 738 -11.85 -8.52 41.52
N PHE A 739 -10.87 -7.83 42.12
CA PHE A 739 -11.11 -6.96 43.27
C PHE A 739 -12.00 -5.77 42.92
N SER A 740 -11.88 -5.18 41.72
CA SER A 740 -12.78 -4.08 41.32
C SER A 740 -14.22 -4.55 41.12
N ASN A 741 -14.46 -5.73 40.54
CA ASN A 741 -15.81 -6.30 40.41
C ASN A 741 -16.39 -6.71 41.78
N ILE A 742 -15.58 -7.34 42.65
CA ILE A 742 -15.99 -7.67 44.02
C ILE A 742 -16.32 -6.40 44.80
N PHE A 743 -15.52 -5.35 44.68
CA PHE A 743 -15.73 -4.07 45.36
C PHE A 743 -17.07 -3.44 44.98
N VAL A 744 -17.45 -3.46 43.70
CA VAL A 744 -18.78 -3.02 43.25
C VAL A 744 -19.89 -3.87 43.87
N CYS A 745 -19.74 -5.20 43.89
CA CYS A 745 -20.71 -6.09 44.53
C CYS A 745 -20.84 -5.83 46.04
N LEU A 746 -19.72 -5.60 46.73
CA LEU A 746 -19.70 -5.31 48.16
C LEU A 746 -20.41 -3.99 48.47
N ILE A 747 -20.18 -2.94 47.68
CA ILE A 747 -20.90 -1.67 47.88
C ILE A 747 -22.41 -1.87 47.71
N VAL A 748 -22.82 -2.59 46.66
CA VAL A 748 -24.25 -2.70 46.30
C VAL A 748 -25.02 -3.68 47.20
N LEU A 749 -24.36 -4.70 47.76
CA LEU A 749 -25.02 -5.76 48.55
C LEU A 749 -24.87 -5.60 50.07
N ASN A 750 -23.96 -4.74 50.57
CA ASN A 750 -23.63 -4.70 51.99
C ASN A 750 -24.45 -3.70 52.79
N ASP A 751 -25.39 -4.21 53.58
CA ASP A 751 -26.22 -3.41 54.50
C ASP A 751 -25.43 -2.82 55.68
N SER A 752 -24.23 -3.33 55.97
CA SER A 752 -23.39 -2.86 57.09
C SER A 752 -22.67 -1.54 56.79
N LEU A 753 -22.63 -1.11 55.52
CA LEU A 753 -22.03 0.16 55.12
C LEU A 753 -22.86 1.39 55.54
N LYS A 754 -24.03 1.19 56.14
CA LYS A 754 -24.90 2.24 56.69
C LYS A 754 -24.21 3.13 57.75
N ILE A 755 -23.18 2.62 58.43
CA ILE A 755 -22.36 3.37 59.40
C ILE A 755 -21.58 4.52 58.75
N LEU A 756 -21.22 4.39 57.47
CA LEU A 756 -20.59 5.46 56.72
C LEU A 756 -21.68 6.43 56.25
N TRP A 757 -21.88 7.51 56.99
CA TRP A 757 -23.01 8.44 56.85
C TRP A 757 -23.18 9.04 55.44
N TRP A 758 -22.13 9.09 54.61
CA TRP A 758 -22.18 9.55 53.22
C TRP A 758 -22.61 8.48 52.20
N LEU A 759 -22.64 7.19 52.58
CA LEU A 759 -23.02 6.10 51.68
C LEU A 759 -24.54 5.83 51.73
N GLY A 760 -25.20 5.88 52.88
CA GLY A 760 -26.66 5.66 52.98
C GLY A 760 -27.09 4.18 52.94
N ASP A 761 -28.37 3.92 52.64
CA ASP A 761 -28.94 2.55 52.65
C ASP A 761 -28.57 1.73 51.40
N SER A 762 -28.32 0.43 51.59
CA SER A 762 -28.09 -0.58 50.55
C SER A 762 -29.23 -0.66 49.53
N TYR A 763 -30.48 -0.39 49.95
CA TYR A 763 -31.59 -0.22 49.01
C TYR A 763 -31.28 0.86 47.96
N TRP A 764 -30.81 2.03 48.40
CA TRP A 764 -30.49 3.14 47.50
C TRP A 764 -29.22 2.88 46.68
N HIS A 765 -28.25 2.11 47.21
CA HIS A 765 -27.09 1.66 46.41
C HIS A 765 -27.54 0.82 45.21
N LYS A 766 -28.48 -0.12 45.39
CA LYS A 766 -29.05 -0.92 44.29
C LYS A 766 -29.74 -0.01 43.27
N VAL A 767 -30.61 0.89 43.73
CA VAL A 767 -31.33 1.83 42.84
C VAL A 767 -30.35 2.68 42.01
N TRP A 768 -29.35 3.28 42.64
CA TRP A 768 -28.34 4.09 41.93
C TRP A 768 -27.47 3.27 40.99
N PHE A 769 -27.05 2.07 41.40
CA PHE A 769 -26.31 1.16 40.54
C PHE A 769 -27.09 0.83 39.26
N PHE A 770 -28.35 0.39 39.38
CA PHE A 770 -29.18 0.07 38.22
C PHE A 770 -29.47 1.31 37.38
N ARG A 771 -29.71 2.48 37.99
CA ARG A 771 -29.86 3.74 37.25
C ARG A 771 -28.63 4.04 36.39
N ILE A 772 -27.44 4.07 36.99
CA ILE A 772 -26.19 4.36 36.30
C ILE A 772 -25.91 3.31 35.23
N TRP A 773 -26.08 2.02 35.57
CA TRP A 773 -25.82 0.91 34.65
C TRP A 773 -26.74 0.94 33.44
N LEU A 774 -28.05 1.12 33.64
CA LEU A 774 -29.04 1.18 32.57
C LEU A 774 -28.82 2.41 31.68
N TRP A 775 -28.59 3.59 32.25
CA TRP A 775 -28.28 4.79 31.46
C TRP A 775 -26.97 4.66 30.69
N ALA A 776 -25.92 4.11 31.28
CA ALA A 776 -24.65 3.89 30.59
C ALA A 776 -24.81 2.93 29.39
N ASN A 777 -25.55 1.84 29.56
CA ASN A 777 -25.88 0.93 28.46
C ASN A 777 -26.75 1.62 27.40
N SER A 778 -27.79 2.35 27.80
CA SER A 778 -28.65 3.07 26.87
C SER A 778 -27.89 4.13 26.08
N ILE A 779 -27.01 4.91 26.72
CA ILE A 779 -26.14 5.88 26.03
C ILE A 779 -25.26 5.17 25.01
N SER A 780 -24.64 4.03 25.39
CA SER A 780 -23.84 3.21 24.48
C SER A 780 -24.63 2.78 23.23
N PHE A 781 -25.90 2.39 23.38
CA PHE A 781 -26.78 2.04 22.26
C PHE A 781 -27.27 3.24 21.45
N LEU A 782 -27.67 4.33 22.12
CA LEU A 782 -28.21 5.53 21.46
C LEU A 782 -27.14 6.27 20.64
N ILE A 783 -25.87 6.23 21.06
CA ILE A 783 -24.74 6.78 20.28
C ILE A 783 -24.65 6.09 18.91
N ARG A 784 -25.06 4.82 18.80
CA ARG A 784 -25.02 4.03 17.55
C ARG A 784 -26.16 4.35 16.59
N ILE A 785 -27.09 5.27 16.92
CA ILE A 785 -28.23 5.62 16.07
C ILE A 785 -27.78 6.40 14.82
N ARG A 786 -28.22 5.89 13.67
CA ARG A 786 -27.82 6.27 12.32
C ARG A 786 -28.30 7.67 11.88
N ARG A 787 -27.52 8.34 11.01
CA ARG A 787 -28.02 9.38 10.08
C ARG A 787 -28.45 8.78 8.74
N VAL A 788 -29.60 9.27 8.25
CA VAL A 788 -30.33 8.79 7.06
C VAL A 788 -29.45 8.70 5.81
N LYS A 789 -29.61 7.62 5.03
CA LYS A 789 -28.92 7.39 3.74
C LYS A 789 -29.28 8.47 2.72
N CYS A 790 -28.28 8.96 1.99
CA CYS A 790 -28.48 9.80 0.79
C CYS A 790 -29.32 9.03 -0.24
N ASP A 791 -30.29 9.71 -0.87
CA ASP A 791 -31.15 9.16 -1.92
C ASP A 791 -30.53 9.25 -3.32
N GLU A 792 -29.28 9.68 -3.41
CA GLU A 792 -28.44 9.67 -4.64
C GLU A 792 -28.98 10.47 -5.84
N LYS A 793 -30.01 11.30 -5.64
CA LYS A 793 -30.61 12.15 -6.68
C LYS A 793 -29.70 13.33 -7.03
N LYS A 794 -29.44 13.54 -8.33
CA LYS A 794 -28.60 14.64 -8.86
C LYS A 794 -29.46 15.87 -9.23
N PRO A 795 -28.96 17.11 -9.09
CA PRO A 795 -27.62 17.53 -8.63
C PRO A 795 -27.44 17.59 -7.09
N ALA A 796 -28.52 17.49 -6.33
CA ALA A 796 -28.54 17.45 -4.87
C ALA A 796 -29.59 16.46 -4.36
N CYS A 797 -29.28 15.77 -3.27
CA CYS A 797 -30.13 14.75 -2.66
C CYS A 797 -31.44 15.37 -2.16
N HIS A 798 -32.62 14.79 -2.47
CA HIS A 798 -33.92 15.38 -2.11
C HIS A 798 -34.06 15.50 -0.59
N ARG A 799 -33.49 14.56 0.15
CA ARG A 799 -33.55 14.57 1.62
C ARG A 799 -32.70 15.68 2.25
N CYS A 800 -31.68 16.17 1.54
CA CYS A 800 -30.84 17.29 1.94
C CYS A 800 -31.61 18.59 1.73
N THR A 801 -32.21 18.76 0.54
CA THR A 801 -33.03 19.92 0.19
C THR A 801 -34.31 20.01 1.03
N SER A 802 -34.99 18.91 1.30
CA SER A 802 -36.23 18.90 2.08
C SER A 802 -36.02 19.20 3.57
N THR A 803 -34.80 19.06 4.08
CA THR A 803 -34.45 19.35 5.49
C THR A 803 -33.67 20.66 5.66
N GLY A 804 -33.60 21.49 4.62
CA GLY A 804 -32.89 22.78 4.65
C GLY A 804 -31.37 22.67 4.79
N ARG A 805 -30.79 21.48 4.56
CA ARG A 805 -29.34 21.22 4.66
C ARG A 805 -28.67 21.38 3.29
N LYS A 806 -27.50 22.02 3.27
CA LYS A 806 -26.67 22.12 2.05
C LYS A 806 -26.14 20.75 1.66
N CYS A 807 -26.47 20.28 0.46
CA CYS A 807 -25.98 19.00 -0.07
C CYS A 807 -24.52 19.15 -0.51
N ASP A 808 -23.65 18.21 -0.11
CA ASP A 808 -22.21 18.22 -0.46
C ASP A 808 -21.93 17.95 -1.95
N GLY A 809 -22.95 17.59 -2.74
CA GLY A 809 -22.87 17.34 -4.18
C GLY A 809 -22.21 16.00 -4.56
N TYR A 810 -22.06 15.77 -5.87
CA TYR A 810 -21.33 14.65 -6.43
C TYR A 810 -20.02 15.20 -7.02
N ALA A 811 -18.88 14.80 -6.46
CA ALA A 811 -17.58 15.30 -6.88
C ALA A 811 -17.20 14.74 -8.27
N LEU A 812 -17.58 15.47 -9.32
CA LEU A 812 -16.95 15.39 -10.64
C LEU A 812 -15.74 16.33 -10.65
N MET A 813 -14.55 15.75 -10.70
CA MET A 813 -13.34 16.24 -11.40
C MET A 813 -13.06 17.76 -11.53
N GLN A 814 -13.41 18.58 -10.54
CA GLN A 814 -13.10 20.01 -10.56
C GLN A 814 -12.63 20.49 -9.19
N LYS A 815 -11.31 20.50 -9.01
CA LYS A 815 -10.48 21.58 -8.43
C LYS A 815 -9.07 21.03 -8.13
N ILE A 816 -8.24 20.91 -9.17
CA ILE A 816 -6.80 21.05 -8.99
C ILE A 816 -6.56 22.56 -8.99
N ASN A 817 -6.14 23.10 -7.84
CA ASN A 817 -5.82 24.50 -7.72
C ASN A 817 -4.43 24.71 -8.35
N PRO A 818 -4.27 25.54 -9.39
CA PRO A 818 -2.98 25.74 -10.07
C PRO A 818 -1.87 26.22 -9.12
N ARG A 819 -2.25 26.85 -8.01
CA ARG A 819 -1.33 27.33 -6.95
C ARG A 819 -0.67 26.21 -6.14
N ASP A 820 -1.32 25.05 -5.99
CA ASP A 820 -0.76 23.93 -5.22
C ASP A 820 0.30 23.15 -6.01
N VAL A 821 0.24 23.22 -7.35
CA VAL A 821 1.25 22.66 -8.26
C VAL A 821 2.47 23.58 -8.38
N ALA A 822 2.26 24.90 -8.38
CA ALA A 822 3.32 25.90 -8.48
C ALA A 822 4.18 26.05 -7.22
N GLN A 823 3.71 25.57 -6.05
CA GLN A 823 4.43 25.69 -4.77
C GLN A 823 5.13 24.40 -4.33
N GLY A 824 5.16 23.34 -5.15
CA GLY A 824 5.81 22.07 -4.80
C GLY A 824 5.21 21.37 -3.56
N ARG A 825 4.05 21.80 -3.06
CA ARG A 825 3.40 21.24 -1.86
C ARG A 825 2.58 19.99 -2.15
N MET A 826 2.55 19.56 -3.41
CA MET A 826 2.03 18.26 -3.80
C MET A 826 3.20 17.36 -4.18
N LEU A 827 3.60 16.50 -3.25
CA LEU A 827 4.20 15.22 -3.64
C LEU A 827 3.10 14.48 -4.43
N LEU A 828 3.10 14.69 -5.75
CA LEU A 828 2.53 13.72 -6.66
C LEU A 828 3.14 12.35 -6.31
N PRO A 829 2.40 11.25 -6.49
CA PRO A 829 2.93 9.92 -6.21
C PRO A 829 4.28 9.80 -6.91
N PRO A 830 5.33 9.23 -6.27
CA PRO A 830 6.48 8.81 -7.05
C PRO A 830 5.92 7.90 -8.15
N VAL A 831 6.12 8.31 -9.40
CA VAL A 831 5.90 7.39 -10.52
C VAL A 831 6.83 6.23 -10.24
N SER A 832 6.27 5.03 -10.20
CA SER A 832 6.98 3.75 -10.08
C SER A 832 8.11 3.68 -11.11
N THR A 833 9.27 4.23 -10.77
CA THR A 833 10.52 3.89 -11.41
C THR A 833 10.81 2.44 -11.03
N ILE A 834 11.44 1.72 -11.96
CA ILE A 834 11.75 0.30 -11.88
C ILE A 834 10.56 -0.53 -12.36
N ASN A 835 10.62 -0.91 -13.64
CA ASN A 835 10.50 -2.30 -14.08
C ASN A 835 10.87 -2.53 -15.56
N SER A 836 11.15 -1.46 -16.33
CA SER A 836 11.59 -1.58 -17.73
C SER A 836 13.11 -1.76 -17.91
N GLN A 837 13.89 -1.67 -16.82
CA GLN A 837 15.36 -1.78 -16.85
C GLN A 837 15.86 -3.23 -16.81
N SER A 838 14.97 -4.19 -16.47
CA SER A 838 15.24 -5.62 -16.43
C SER A 838 14.89 -6.30 -17.78
N LEU A 839 15.11 -5.66 -18.93
CA LEU A 839 15.01 -6.26 -20.29
C LEU A 839 16.21 -5.85 -21.20
N LEU A 840 17.24 -5.30 -20.55
CA LEU A 840 18.49 -4.70 -21.00
C LEU A 840 19.67 -5.62 -21.35
N PRO A 841 20.31 -5.65 -22.53
CA PRO A 841 21.73 -6.07 -22.57
C PRO A 841 22.50 -5.37 -21.44
N VAL A 842 23.43 -6.06 -20.76
CA VAL A 842 24.12 -5.55 -19.55
C VAL A 842 24.64 -4.12 -19.75
N GLU A 843 25.15 -3.85 -20.93
CA GLU A 843 25.68 -2.55 -21.37
C GLU A 843 24.60 -1.48 -21.46
N GLU A 844 23.44 -1.80 -22.04
CA GLU A 844 22.28 -0.91 -22.10
C GLU A 844 21.69 -0.66 -20.70
N GLN A 845 21.64 -1.68 -19.83
CA GLN A 845 21.16 -1.51 -18.47
C GLN A 845 22.10 -0.64 -17.64
N ARG A 846 23.41 -0.84 -17.77
CA ARG A 846 24.43 0.01 -17.15
C ARG A 846 24.29 1.45 -17.65
N ALA A 847 24.24 1.66 -18.95
CA ALA A 847 24.08 2.96 -19.57
C ALA A 847 22.79 3.65 -19.09
N LEU A 848 21.66 2.96 -19.05
CA LEU A 848 20.38 3.53 -18.60
C LEU A 848 20.39 3.84 -17.09
N ARG A 849 21.00 2.98 -16.25
CA ARG A 849 21.22 3.26 -14.82
C ARG A 849 22.15 4.45 -14.61
N TYR A 850 23.21 4.57 -15.41
CA TYR A 850 24.11 5.71 -15.38
C TYR A 850 23.38 6.99 -15.82
N PHE A 851 22.51 6.90 -16.83
CA PHE A 851 21.64 8.01 -17.18
C PHE A 851 20.78 8.43 -16.01
N HIS A 852 20.08 7.49 -15.36
CA HIS A 852 19.16 7.81 -14.27
C HIS A 852 19.87 8.37 -13.03
N SER A 853 20.93 7.71 -12.57
CA SER A 853 21.59 8.01 -11.30
C SER A 853 22.65 9.12 -11.39
N VAL A 854 23.22 9.34 -12.58
CA VAL A 854 24.35 10.27 -12.76
C VAL A 854 23.99 11.38 -13.74
N ILE A 855 23.56 11.06 -14.95
CA ILE A 855 23.36 12.09 -15.99
C ILE A 855 22.09 12.91 -15.70
N SER A 856 20.94 12.28 -15.46
CA SER A 856 19.67 12.98 -15.26
C SER A 856 19.71 14.00 -14.10
N PRO A 857 20.32 13.70 -12.93
CA PRO A 857 20.45 14.68 -11.85
C PRO A 857 21.51 15.75 -12.14
N ARG A 858 22.54 15.45 -12.96
CA ARG A 858 23.57 16.42 -13.36
C ARG A 858 23.12 17.35 -14.48
N LEU A 859 22.30 16.86 -15.41
CA LEU A 859 21.65 17.66 -16.45
C LEU A 859 20.48 18.48 -15.91
N SER A 860 19.87 18.00 -14.83
CA SER A 860 18.91 18.76 -14.03
C SER A 860 19.61 19.93 -13.35
N SER A 861 19.81 21.02 -14.08
CA SER A 861 20.11 22.30 -13.44
C SER A 861 18.93 22.69 -12.53
N ALA A 862 19.13 23.63 -11.61
CA ALA A 862 18.05 24.14 -10.74
C ALA A 862 16.78 24.56 -11.53
N ARG A 863 16.91 24.76 -12.84
CA ARG A 863 15.91 25.29 -13.76
C ARG A 863 14.89 24.26 -14.28
N ASP A 864 15.25 22.97 -14.42
CA ASP A 864 14.43 21.99 -15.17
C ASP A 864 14.53 20.54 -14.65
N GLY A 865 14.59 20.38 -13.32
CA GLY A 865 14.69 19.06 -12.70
C GLY A 865 13.66 18.06 -13.21
N TYR A 866 12.40 18.48 -13.41
CA TYR A 866 11.33 17.61 -13.89
C TYR A 866 11.55 17.06 -15.32
N PHE A 867 12.12 17.86 -16.23
CA PHE A 867 12.31 17.45 -17.63
C PHE A 867 13.25 16.25 -17.73
N TRP A 868 14.46 16.37 -17.16
CA TRP A 868 15.48 15.33 -17.27
C TRP A 868 15.22 14.12 -16.37
N THR A 869 14.79 14.33 -15.12
CA THR A 869 14.63 13.22 -14.16
C THR A 869 13.31 12.46 -14.31
N HIS A 870 12.25 13.10 -14.83
CA HIS A 870 10.93 12.48 -14.95
C HIS A 870 10.48 12.34 -16.41
N LEU A 871 10.45 13.43 -17.18
CA LEU A 871 9.84 13.42 -18.52
C LEU A 871 10.62 12.58 -19.53
N VAL A 872 11.94 12.84 -19.65
CA VAL A 872 12.83 12.07 -20.55
C VAL A 872 12.86 10.61 -20.13
N MET A 873 12.87 10.34 -18.81
CA MET A 873 12.84 8.98 -18.27
C MET A 873 11.54 8.25 -18.63
N GLN A 874 10.38 8.87 -18.41
CA GLN A 874 9.08 8.30 -18.78
C GLN A 874 9.00 8.00 -20.28
N LEU A 875 9.47 8.93 -21.12
CA LEU A 875 9.42 8.76 -22.56
C LEU A 875 10.45 7.75 -23.06
N SER A 876 11.56 7.55 -22.35
CA SER A 876 12.51 6.46 -22.67
C SER A 876 11.94 5.06 -22.42
N GLU A 877 10.94 4.95 -21.55
CA GLU A 877 10.23 3.68 -21.32
C GLU A 877 9.15 3.41 -22.38
N SER A 878 8.47 4.46 -22.85
CA SER A 878 7.41 4.32 -23.86
C SER A 878 7.91 4.35 -25.31
N GLU A 879 9.00 5.07 -25.60
CA GLU A 879 9.48 5.33 -26.96
C GLU A 879 10.90 4.80 -27.19
N VAL A 880 11.02 3.79 -28.06
CA VAL A 880 12.30 3.10 -28.36
C VAL A 880 13.36 4.05 -28.92
N VAL A 881 12.93 5.07 -29.69
CA VAL A 881 13.83 6.07 -30.27
C VAL A 881 14.51 6.93 -29.18
N VAL A 882 13.76 7.28 -28.13
CA VAL A 882 14.25 8.04 -26.97
C VAL A 882 15.22 7.17 -26.18
N LYS A 883 14.85 5.91 -25.97
CA LYS A 883 15.69 4.91 -25.29
C LYS A 883 17.07 4.75 -25.92
N HIS A 884 17.15 4.48 -27.23
CA HIS A 884 18.44 4.35 -27.92
C HIS A 884 19.29 5.62 -27.78
N THR A 885 18.66 6.78 -27.80
CA THR A 885 19.39 8.05 -27.69
C THR A 885 19.98 8.26 -26.30
N ILE A 886 19.22 7.99 -25.22
CA ILE A 886 19.76 8.13 -23.85
C ILE A 886 20.89 7.13 -23.57
N LEU A 887 20.87 5.94 -24.20
CA LEU A 887 21.93 4.95 -24.09
C LEU A 887 23.23 5.44 -24.76
N SER A 888 23.09 6.04 -25.95
CA SER A 888 24.21 6.68 -26.65
C SER A 888 24.81 7.83 -25.83
N ILE A 889 23.96 8.73 -25.31
CA ILE A 889 24.37 9.82 -24.42
C ILE A 889 25.15 9.28 -23.21
N SER A 890 24.67 8.18 -22.62
CA SER A 890 25.29 7.62 -21.42
C SER A 890 26.69 7.09 -21.67
N SER A 891 26.88 6.34 -22.75
CA SER A 891 28.19 5.80 -23.12
C SER A 891 29.19 6.91 -23.48
N LEU A 892 28.75 7.92 -24.25
CA LEU A 892 29.60 9.06 -24.61
C LEU A 892 29.96 9.93 -23.40
N PHE A 893 29.02 10.15 -22.50
CA PHE A 893 29.25 10.92 -21.28
C PHE A 893 30.25 10.20 -20.35
N GLU A 894 30.12 8.87 -20.18
CA GLU A 894 31.09 8.07 -19.42
C GLU A 894 32.51 8.16 -20.00
N SER A 895 32.65 8.15 -21.33
CA SER A 895 33.93 8.29 -22.03
C SER A 895 34.57 9.67 -21.80
N SER A 896 33.75 10.73 -21.83
CA SER A 896 34.21 12.12 -21.69
C SER A 896 34.77 12.47 -20.29
N GLU A 897 34.42 11.72 -19.23
CA GLU A 897 34.92 11.97 -17.86
C GLU A 897 36.31 11.38 -17.56
N GLY A 898 37.02 10.83 -18.55
CA GLY A 898 38.41 10.42 -18.40
C GLY A 898 38.65 9.19 -17.50
N LYS A 899 37.61 8.40 -17.23
CA LYS A 899 37.81 7.04 -16.70
C LYS A 899 38.40 6.21 -17.84
N ASN A 900 39.47 5.44 -17.61
CA ASN A 900 40.03 4.52 -18.62
C ASN A 900 38.94 3.53 -19.10
N VAL A 901 38.21 3.87 -20.15
CA VAL A 901 37.18 3.01 -20.74
C VAL A 901 37.70 2.46 -22.07
N ALA A 902 37.54 1.16 -22.25
CA ALA A 902 38.03 0.43 -23.41
C ALA A 902 37.42 0.94 -24.75
N PRO A 903 38.10 0.74 -25.90
CA PRO A 903 37.65 1.12 -27.26
C PRO A 903 36.24 0.62 -27.66
N TYR A 904 35.69 -0.32 -26.90
CA TYR A 904 34.38 -0.92 -27.09
C TYR A 904 33.19 0.05 -26.85
N THR A 905 33.36 1.10 -26.02
CA THR A 905 32.25 2.03 -25.65
C THR A 905 31.86 3.02 -26.74
N GLU A 906 32.79 3.39 -27.62
CA GLU A 906 32.52 4.30 -28.74
C GLU A 906 31.67 3.61 -29.82
N ARG A 907 31.93 2.32 -30.06
CA ARG A 907 31.13 1.50 -30.99
C ARG A 907 29.69 1.33 -30.50
N PHE A 908 29.50 1.09 -29.20
CA PHE A 908 28.18 0.98 -28.57
C PHE A 908 27.38 2.29 -28.69
N ALA A 909 28.03 3.44 -28.45
CA ALA A 909 27.40 4.75 -28.60
C ALA A 909 26.91 5.02 -30.03
N LEU A 910 27.76 4.74 -31.03
CA LEU A 910 27.46 4.97 -32.44
C LEU A 910 26.38 4.02 -32.98
N GLN A 911 26.35 2.76 -32.51
CA GLN A 911 25.32 1.80 -32.87
C GLN A 911 23.93 2.27 -32.43
N HIS A 912 23.77 2.68 -31.17
CA HIS A 912 22.50 3.19 -30.67
C HIS A 912 22.12 4.53 -31.28
N TYR A 913 23.09 5.39 -31.58
CA TYR A 913 22.82 6.63 -32.29
C TYR A 913 22.28 6.37 -33.71
N THR A 914 22.93 5.47 -34.45
CA THR A 914 22.48 5.06 -35.81
C THR A 914 21.09 4.43 -35.77
N ALA A 915 20.81 3.57 -34.78
CA ALA A 915 19.50 2.96 -34.59
C ALA A 915 18.41 3.99 -34.29
N ALA A 916 18.70 5.01 -33.46
CA ALA A 916 17.79 6.10 -33.19
C ALA A 916 17.46 6.91 -34.46
N ILE A 917 18.46 7.22 -35.28
CA ILE A 917 18.28 7.94 -36.56
C ILE A 917 17.40 7.11 -37.53
N GLN A 918 17.67 5.80 -37.66
CA GLN A 918 16.86 4.93 -38.52
C GLN A 918 15.41 4.87 -38.07
N ARG A 919 15.16 4.81 -36.75
CA ARG A 919 13.81 4.75 -36.21
C ARG A 919 13.08 6.08 -36.34
N LEU A 920 13.77 7.21 -36.17
CA LEU A 920 13.20 8.55 -36.31
C LEU A 920 12.59 8.80 -37.70
N LYS A 921 13.17 8.20 -38.76
CA LYS A 921 12.62 8.29 -40.13
C LYS A 921 11.21 7.72 -40.30
N THR A 922 10.74 6.94 -39.33
CA THR A 922 9.43 6.26 -39.36
C THR A 922 8.40 6.89 -38.41
N ILE A 923 8.72 8.02 -37.78
CA ILE A 923 7.91 8.64 -36.72
C ILE A 923 7.19 9.88 -37.27
N ASP A 924 5.87 9.89 -37.17
CA ASP A 924 5.01 11.00 -37.62
C ASP A 924 4.61 11.98 -36.49
N SER A 925 5.07 11.76 -35.25
CA SER A 925 4.68 12.54 -34.08
C SER A 925 5.58 13.78 -33.88
N GLU A 926 5.07 14.99 -34.15
CA GLU A 926 5.82 16.24 -33.98
C GLU A 926 6.44 16.43 -32.58
N PRO A 927 5.73 16.20 -31.44
CA PRO A 927 6.33 16.35 -30.11
C PRO A 927 7.49 15.38 -29.85
N LEU A 928 7.44 14.17 -30.43
CA LEU A 928 8.49 13.18 -30.28
C LEU A 928 9.70 13.55 -31.13
N VAL A 929 9.50 14.02 -32.36
CA VAL A 929 10.58 14.55 -33.21
C VAL A 929 11.28 15.72 -32.53
N LEU A 930 10.52 16.63 -31.91
CA LEU A 930 11.06 17.76 -31.14
C LEU A 930 11.89 17.30 -29.94
N LEU A 931 11.42 16.32 -29.16
CA LEU A 931 12.22 15.73 -28.08
C LEU A 931 13.52 15.10 -28.61
N MET A 932 13.43 14.41 -29.74
CA MET A 932 14.59 13.77 -30.35
C MET A 932 15.63 14.77 -30.84
N CYS A 933 15.23 15.93 -31.37
CA CYS A 933 16.17 17.01 -31.67
C CYS A 933 16.94 17.44 -30.41
N ILE A 934 16.27 17.61 -29.26
CA ILE A 934 16.94 17.95 -27.98
C ILE A 934 17.99 16.90 -27.61
N LEU A 935 17.62 15.62 -27.69
CA LEU A 935 18.52 14.54 -27.31
C LEU A 935 19.69 14.35 -28.30
N PHE A 936 19.46 14.55 -29.60
CA PHE A 936 20.52 14.52 -30.62
C PHE A 936 21.49 15.70 -30.50
N ILE A 937 21.02 16.88 -30.08
CA ILE A 937 21.92 17.99 -29.72
C ILE A 937 22.89 17.54 -28.63
N CYS A 938 22.41 16.86 -27.58
CA CYS A 938 23.28 16.34 -26.52
C CYS A 938 24.31 15.31 -27.03
N VAL A 939 23.90 14.40 -27.93
CA VAL A 939 24.82 13.41 -28.53
C VAL A 939 25.91 14.10 -29.35
N GLU A 940 25.54 15.04 -30.23
CA GLU A 940 26.49 15.74 -31.09
C GLU A 940 27.45 16.65 -30.31
N TYR A 941 27.00 17.23 -29.19
CA TYR A 941 27.89 17.94 -28.26
C TYR A 941 28.92 17.01 -27.60
N LEU A 942 28.51 15.82 -27.17
CA LEU A 942 29.44 14.83 -26.62
C LEU A 942 30.43 14.29 -27.66
N LEU A 943 30.06 14.30 -28.94
CA LEU A 943 30.94 13.97 -30.07
C LEU A 943 31.79 15.15 -30.56
N ALA A 944 31.69 16.32 -29.91
CA ALA A 944 32.33 17.57 -30.32
C ALA A 944 31.99 18.03 -31.76
N ASN A 945 30.87 17.58 -32.32
CA ASN A 945 30.45 17.88 -33.68
C ASN A 945 29.45 19.03 -33.69
N ASN A 946 29.95 20.21 -33.33
CA ASN A 946 29.15 21.41 -33.12
C ASN A 946 28.31 21.77 -34.37
N LYS A 947 28.82 21.55 -35.58
CA LYS A 947 28.12 21.84 -36.84
C LYS A 947 26.82 21.05 -37.01
N ILE A 948 26.76 19.79 -36.56
CA ILE A 948 25.54 18.97 -36.67
C ILE A 948 24.57 19.25 -35.52
N ALA A 949 25.08 19.43 -34.30
CA ALA A 949 24.27 19.88 -33.16
C ALA A 949 23.48 21.15 -33.49
N LEU A 950 24.15 22.10 -34.16
CA LEU A 950 23.57 23.34 -34.66
C LEU A 950 22.42 23.12 -35.65
N LYS A 951 22.60 22.18 -36.60
CA LYS A 951 21.54 21.82 -37.54
C LYS A 951 20.35 21.21 -36.81
N HIS A 952 20.54 20.38 -35.77
CA HIS A 952 19.42 19.86 -34.98
C HIS A 952 18.68 20.96 -34.22
N CYS A 953 19.38 21.97 -33.70
CA CYS A 953 18.76 23.18 -33.13
C CYS A 953 17.89 23.92 -34.16
N GLN A 954 18.42 24.16 -35.37
CA GLN A 954 17.72 24.84 -36.47
C GLN A 954 16.42 24.12 -36.85
N HIS A 955 16.51 22.82 -37.16
CA HIS A 955 15.35 22.04 -37.55
C HIS A 955 14.32 21.94 -36.41
N GLY A 956 14.78 21.73 -35.17
CA GLY A 956 13.91 21.66 -34.00
C GLY A 956 13.13 22.97 -33.77
N LEU A 957 13.77 24.12 -33.96
CA LEU A 957 13.09 25.42 -33.88
C LEU A 957 12.06 25.63 -34.98
N ALA A 958 12.41 25.29 -36.23
CA ALA A 958 11.48 25.40 -37.37
C ALA A 958 10.21 24.54 -37.17
N ILE A 959 10.35 23.38 -36.54
CA ILE A 959 9.23 22.52 -36.16
C ILE A 959 8.46 23.13 -34.97
N MET A 960 9.16 23.62 -33.93
CA MET A 960 8.54 24.17 -32.71
C MET A 960 7.72 25.43 -32.98
N GLU A 961 8.14 26.25 -33.94
CA GLU A 961 7.41 27.45 -34.38
C GLU A 961 6.01 27.09 -34.91
N LYS A 962 5.93 26.04 -35.76
CA LYS A 962 4.70 25.57 -36.38
C LYS A 962 3.89 24.63 -35.47
N CYS A 963 4.51 24.10 -34.42
CA CYS A 963 3.86 23.14 -33.53
C CYS A 963 2.78 23.79 -32.66
N SER A 964 1.54 23.32 -32.84
CA SER A 964 0.37 23.74 -32.07
C SER A 964 0.12 22.88 -30.83
N ASN A 965 0.89 21.81 -30.62
CA ASN A 965 0.68 20.86 -29.54
C ASN A 965 0.93 21.51 -28.16
N PRO A 966 -0.10 21.61 -27.28
CA PRO A 966 0.05 22.29 -25.99
C PRO A 966 1.07 21.65 -25.05
N TRP A 967 1.28 20.33 -25.15
CA TRP A 967 2.25 19.61 -24.32
C TRP A 967 3.69 19.93 -24.75
N ALA A 968 3.96 19.91 -26.06
CA ALA A 968 5.29 20.25 -26.60
C ALA A 968 5.66 21.69 -26.26
N ARG A 969 4.70 22.62 -26.41
CA ARG A 969 4.91 24.03 -26.04
C ARG A 969 5.15 24.23 -24.54
N ARG A 970 4.54 23.42 -23.68
CA ARG A 970 4.72 23.55 -22.23
C ARG A 970 6.05 22.98 -21.74
N TYR A 971 6.46 21.83 -22.24
CA TYR A 971 7.59 21.08 -21.66
C TYR A 971 8.86 21.10 -22.51
N LEU A 972 8.76 21.20 -23.84
CA LEU A 972 9.94 21.17 -24.73
C LEU A 972 10.40 22.57 -25.13
N MET A 973 9.47 23.50 -25.35
CA MET A 973 9.80 24.88 -25.75
C MET A 973 10.77 25.59 -24.80
N PRO A 974 10.66 25.49 -23.45
CA PRO A 974 11.64 26.10 -22.55
C PRO A 974 13.05 25.52 -22.74
N VAL A 975 13.17 24.21 -22.92
CA VAL A 975 14.44 23.51 -23.12
C VAL A 975 15.09 23.95 -24.43
N PHE A 976 14.33 23.98 -25.52
CA PHE A 976 14.81 24.49 -26.81
C PHE A 976 15.34 25.92 -26.70
N ARG A 977 14.59 26.82 -26.06
CA ARG A 977 15.03 28.21 -25.87
C ARG A 977 16.36 28.30 -25.12
N ARG A 978 16.62 27.46 -24.14
CA ARG A 978 17.90 27.54 -23.41
C ARG A 978 19.06 26.99 -24.24
N MET A 979 18.82 25.92 -25.01
CA MET A 979 19.85 25.28 -25.82
C MET A 979 20.24 26.11 -27.05
N THR A 980 19.39 27.04 -27.52
CA THR A 980 19.66 27.88 -28.69
C THR A 980 20.69 28.98 -28.46
N ALA A 981 20.85 29.45 -27.21
CA ALA A 981 21.81 30.51 -26.90
C ALA A 981 23.27 30.08 -27.16
N VAL A 982 23.57 28.80 -26.95
CA VAL A 982 24.93 28.23 -27.04
C VAL A 982 25.48 28.32 -28.48
N PRO A 983 24.79 27.78 -29.50
CA PRO A 983 25.03 28.03 -30.92
C PRO A 983 25.35 29.45 -31.35
N MET A 984 24.59 30.42 -30.84
CA MET A 984 24.65 31.78 -31.33
C MET A 984 25.83 32.55 -30.72
N LEU A 985 26.27 32.14 -29.53
CA LEU A 985 27.44 32.70 -28.85
C LEU A 985 28.76 32.09 -29.34
N PHE A 986 28.78 30.79 -29.66
CA PHE A 986 30.04 30.03 -29.85
C PHE A 986 30.07 29.15 -31.11
N GLY A 987 29.04 29.21 -31.96
CA GLY A 987 28.99 28.46 -33.22
C GLY A 987 29.91 29.06 -34.30
N PRO A 988 30.28 28.27 -35.33
CA PRO A 988 31.19 28.70 -36.38
C PRO A 988 30.57 29.76 -37.31
N GLU A 989 31.42 30.56 -37.96
CA GLU A 989 31.06 31.77 -38.70
C GLU A 989 30.24 31.49 -39.98
N ASP A 990 30.17 30.26 -40.46
CA ASP A 990 29.55 29.82 -41.72
C ASP A 990 28.02 29.60 -41.66
N ILE A 991 27.35 29.92 -40.55
CA ILE A 991 25.89 29.73 -40.39
C ILE A 991 25.08 30.82 -41.13
N GLU A 992 24.17 30.45 -42.04
CA GLU A 992 23.22 31.40 -42.67
C GLU A 992 22.25 31.98 -41.62
N SER A 993 22.43 33.27 -41.28
CA SER A 993 21.74 33.93 -40.15
C SER A 993 20.22 34.12 -40.35
N GLU A 994 19.71 33.94 -41.57
CA GLU A 994 18.31 34.20 -41.94
C GLU A 994 17.32 33.11 -41.50
N SER A 995 17.78 31.94 -41.04
CA SER A 995 16.93 30.76 -40.88
C SER A 995 16.52 30.39 -39.45
N MET A 996 16.94 31.12 -38.39
CA MET A 996 16.62 30.76 -37.00
C MET A 996 15.34 31.45 -36.51
N PRO A 997 14.22 30.72 -36.31
CA PRO A 997 12.96 31.31 -35.86
C PRO A 997 13.03 31.78 -34.41
N ALA A 998 12.49 32.96 -34.13
CA ALA A 998 12.34 33.45 -32.76
C ALA A 998 11.06 32.88 -32.14
N LEU A 999 11.21 31.98 -31.17
CA LEU A 999 10.07 31.46 -30.40
C LEU A 999 9.55 32.54 -29.45
N THR A 1000 8.68 33.44 -29.94
CA THR A 1000 8.13 34.56 -29.16
C THR A 1000 7.43 34.09 -27.88
N TYR A 1001 7.80 34.70 -26.75
CA TYR A 1001 7.11 34.52 -25.46
C TYR A 1001 6.01 35.57 -25.27
N MET A 1002 4.81 35.13 -24.85
CA MET A 1002 3.78 36.08 -24.43
C MET A 1002 4.16 36.67 -23.08
N ILE A 1003 4.28 37.99 -23.01
CA ILE A 1003 4.62 38.72 -21.78
C ILE A 1003 3.48 38.50 -20.76
N PRO A 1004 3.74 37.88 -19.61
CA PRO A 1004 2.73 37.68 -18.59
C PRO A 1004 2.40 39.00 -17.87
N THR A 1005 1.18 39.14 -17.39
CA THR A 1005 0.76 40.32 -16.60
C THR A 1005 1.25 40.28 -15.15
N LYS A 1006 1.63 39.09 -14.66
CA LYS A 1006 2.18 38.83 -13.32
C LYS A 1006 2.98 37.53 -13.34
N PHE A 1007 4.09 37.46 -12.58
CA PHE A 1007 4.74 36.19 -12.25
C PHE A 1007 4.02 35.53 -11.07
N TYR A 1008 3.58 34.27 -11.25
CA TYR A 1008 2.95 33.48 -10.20
C TYR A 1008 3.94 32.55 -9.50
N CYS A 1009 5.03 32.20 -10.19
CA CYS A 1009 6.10 31.36 -9.71
C CYS A 1009 7.44 31.75 -10.35
N MET A 1010 8.51 31.11 -9.89
CA MET A 1010 9.88 31.39 -10.35
C MET A 1010 10.08 31.02 -11.82
N GLU A 1011 9.36 29.99 -12.30
CA GLU A 1011 9.41 29.50 -13.68
C GLU A 1011 8.90 30.56 -14.67
N ASP A 1012 7.88 31.34 -14.31
CA ASP A 1012 7.38 32.44 -15.16
C ASP A 1012 8.48 33.49 -15.41
N ALA A 1013 9.21 33.84 -14.34
CA ALA A 1013 10.35 34.76 -14.43
C ALA A 1013 11.47 34.17 -15.29
N GLN A 1014 11.76 32.89 -15.12
CA GLN A 1014 12.79 32.23 -15.91
C GLN A 1014 12.44 32.18 -17.40
N TYR A 1015 11.21 31.82 -17.78
CA TYR A 1015 10.78 31.75 -19.18
C TYR A 1015 10.87 33.09 -19.90
N MET A 1016 10.51 34.18 -19.19
CA MET A 1016 10.66 35.53 -19.74
C MET A 1016 12.13 35.93 -19.87
N MET A 1017 12.98 35.59 -18.89
CA MET A 1017 14.42 35.86 -18.95
C MET A 1017 15.12 35.07 -20.08
N ASP A 1018 14.70 33.83 -20.33
CA ASP A 1018 15.22 33.02 -21.44
C ASP A 1018 14.91 33.66 -22.80
N ASP A 1019 13.71 34.22 -22.99
CA ASP A 1019 13.35 34.97 -24.21
C ASP A 1019 14.21 36.23 -24.38
N ILE A 1020 14.29 37.06 -23.33
CA ILE A 1020 15.10 38.28 -23.31
C ILE A 1020 16.56 37.98 -23.64
N PHE A 1021 17.13 36.98 -22.96
CA PHE A 1021 18.54 36.63 -23.13
C PHE A 1021 18.84 36.12 -24.54
N ASN A 1022 17.97 35.29 -25.12
CA ASN A 1022 18.13 34.84 -26.50
C ASN A 1022 18.05 35.99 -27.51
N ARG A 1023 17.14 36.95 -27.30
CA ARG A 1023 17.07 38.15 -28.15
C ARG A 1023 18.36 38.96 -28.08
N VAL A 1024 18.91 39.16 -26.88
CA VAL A 1024 20.22 39.84 -26.71
C VAL A 1024 21.33 39.08 -27.42
N VAL A 1025 21.41 37.77 -27.24
CA VAL A 1025 22.43 36.95 -27.92
C VAL A 1025 22.29 37.05 -29.44
N ARG A 1026 21.06 37.02 -29.97
CA ARG A 1026 20.79 37.20 -31.40
C ARG A 1026 21.23 38.59 -31.89
N LEU A 1027 20.94 39.65 -31.13
CA LEU A 1027 21.39 41.02 -31.42
C LEU A 1027 22.93 41.08 -31.52
N CYS A 1028 23.64 40.51 -30.54
CA CYS A 1028 25.10 40.46 -30.54
C CYS A 1028 25.65 39.72 -31.76
N HIS A 1029 25.04 38.58 -32.11
CA HIS A 1029 25.44 37.76 -33.26
C HIS A 1029 25.24 38.51 -34.60
N MET A 1030 24.06 39.12 -34.79
CA MET A 1030 23.74 39.88 -36.01
C MET A 1030 24.64 41.11 -36.17
N ARG A 1031 24.94 41.80 -35.06
CA ARG A 1031 25.86 42.94 -35.01
C ARG A 1031 27.27 42.55 -35.45
N HIS A 1032 27.78 41.41 -34.96
CA HIS A 1032 29.13 40.95 -35.32
C HIS A 1032 29.27 40.66 -36.82
N ARG A 1033 28.18 40.23 -37.47
CA ARG A 1033 28.13 39.92 -38.91
C ARG A 1033 27.78 41.10 -39.82
N GLY A 1034 27.46 42.27 -39.26
CA GLY A 1034 27.09 43.45 -40.04
C GLY A 1034 25.77 43.31 -40.82
N VAL A 1035 24.84 42.45 -40.38
CA VAL A 1035 23.54 42.26 -41.04
C VAL A 1035 22.65 43.47 -40.81
N VAL A 1036 22.05 44.01 -41.88
CA VAL A 1036 21.19 45.20 -41.85
C VAL A 1036 19.79 44.84 -41.35
N PHE A 1037 19.44 45.24 -40.14
CA PHE A 1037 18.07 45.20 -39.60
C PHE A 1037 17.81 46.44 -38.72
N ASP A 1038 16.55 46.73 -38.37
CA ASP A 1038 16.23 47.83 -37.45
C ASP A 1038 16.67 47.48 -36.01
N MET A 1039 17.95 47.73 -35.76
CA MET A 1039 18.59 47.60 -34.44
C MET A 1039 17.84 48.39 -33.38
N THR A 1040 17.33 49.58 -33.73
CA THR A 1040 16.74 50.53 -32.77
C THR A 1040 15.43 49.99 -32.20
N GLU A 1041 14.57 49.41 -33.04
CA GLU A 1041 13.31 48.81 -32.61
C GLU A 1041 13.52 47.62 -31.67
N GLU A 1042 14.47 46.73 -32.00
CA GLU A 1042 14.73 45.55 -31.16
C GLU A 1042 15.45 45.94 -29.85
N TYR A 1043 16.35 46.92 -29.84
CA TYR A 1043 16.94 47.48 -28.60
C TYR A 1043 15.85 48.04 -27.67
N ASN A 1044 14.90 48.81 -28.22
CA ASN A 1044 13.78 49.35 -27.43
C ASN A 1044 12.89 48.24 -26.88
N THR A 1045 12.60 47.22 -27.70
CA THR A 1045 11.79 46.06 -27.30
C THR A 1045 12.45 45.27 -26.17
N VAL A 1046 13.73 44.92 -26.30
CA VAL A 1046 14.44 44.19 -25.25
C VAL A 1046 14.61 45.05 -24.00
N GLY A 1047 14.83 46.36 -24.14
CA GLY A 1047 14.90 47.31 -23.02
C GLY A 1047 13.60 47.38 -22.22
N THR A 1048 12.46 47.48 -22.90
CA THR A 1048 11.13 47.45 -22.23
C THR A 1048 10.84 46.11 -21.57
N HIS A 1049 11.24 44.99 -22.18
CA HIS A 1049 11.09 43.67 -21.58
C HIS A 1049 11.96 43.51 -20.31
N LEU A 1050 13.19 44.03 -20.29
CA LEU A 1050 14.06 44.01 -19.10
C LEU A 1050 13.43 44.78 -17.93
N GLN A 1051 12.90 45.98 -18.18
CA GLN A 1051 12.21 46.78 -17.16
C GLN A 1051 10.94 46.09 -16.66
N THR A 1052 10.16 45.52 -17.57
CA THR A 1052 8.94 44.78 -17.24
C THR A 1052 9.28 43.56 -16.39
N TRP A 1053 10.29 42.79 -16.78
CA TRP A 1053 10.77 41.63 -16.02
C TRP A 1053 11.11 42.00 -14.58
N GLN A 1054 11.90 43.07 -14.40
CA GLN A 1054 12.30 43.53 -13.06
C GLN A 1054 11.09 43.93 -12.22
N THR A 1055 10.16 44.69 -12.80
CA THR A 1055 8.93 45.14 -12.11
C THR A 1055 8.02 43.97 -11.70
N LEU A 1056 7.93 42.94 -12.54
CA LEU A 1056 7.13 41.75 -12.25
C LEU A 1056 7.80 40.86 -11.20
N PHE A 1057 9.14 40.77 -11.22
CA PHE A 1057 9.92 40.00 -10.26
C PHE A 1057 9.84 40.57 -8.84
N GLU A 1058 9.91 41.91 -8.70
CA GLU A 1058 9.76 42.58 -7.39
C GLU A 1058 8.40 42.33 -6.72
N LYS A 1059 7.36 41.95 -7.49
CA LYS A 1059 6.01 41.65 -7.01
C LYS A 1059 5.78 40.16 -6.74
N LEU A 1060 6.79 39.31 -6.89
CA LEU A 1060 6.69 37.87 -6.71
C LEU A 1060 6.85 37.50 -5.22
N GLU A 1061 5.80 36.97 -4.59
CA GLU A 1061 5.83 36.52 -3.19
C GLU A 1061 6.39 35.09 -3.10
N VAL A 1062 7.60 34.91 -2.56
CA VAL A 1062 8.25 33.60 -2.44
C VAL A 1062 8.88 33.39 -1.06
N ASP A 1063 9.00 32.13 -0.66
CA ASP A 1063 9.69 31.71 0.57
C ASP A 1063 11.22 31.87 0.42
N THR A 1064 11.75 32.99 0.95
CA THR A 1064 13.16 33.36 0.88
C THR A 1064 14.10 32.44 1.68
N THR A 1065 13.57 31.48 2.43
CA THR A 1065 14.36 30.54 3.23
C THR A 1065 14.92 29.37 2.43
N SER A 1066 14.38 29.10 1.24
CA SER A 1066 14.83 27.99 0.38
C SER A 1066 16.17 28.28 -0.30
N LEU A 1067 17.15 27.40 -0.10
CA LEU A 1067 18.48 27.50 -0.72
C LEU A 1067 18.43 27.40 -2.27
N LEU A 1068 17.51 26.61 -2.81
CA LEU A 1068 17.31 26.44 -4.25
C LEU A 1068 16.85 27.76 -4.90
N TYR A 1069 15.92 28.45 -4.23
CA TYR A 1069 15.37 29.73 -4.68
C TYR A 1069 16.45 30.81 -4.75
N GLN A 1070 17.25 30.96 -3.69
CA GLN A 1070 18.35 31.95 -3.64
C GLN A 1070 19.38 31.74 -4.77
N THR A 1071 19.58 30.49 -5.18
CA THR A 1071 20.52 30.15 -6.27
C THR A 1071 19.96 30.53 -7.63
N GLN A 1072 18.69 30.19 -7.89
CA GLN A 1072 18.00 30.55 -9.14
C GLN A 1072 17.86 32.07 -9.29
N GLU A 1073 17.46 32.77 -8.23
CA GLU A 1073 17.30 34.22 -8.18
C GLU A 1073 18.58 34.93 -8.61
N ARG A 1074 19.71 34.59 -8.00
CA ARG A 1074 21.01 35.20 -8.33
C ARG A 1074 21.42 34.95 -9.78
N SER A 1075 21.17 33.75 -10.30
CA SER A 1075 21.44 33.42 -11.71
C SER A 1075 20.58 34.25 -12.67
N LEU A 1076 19.31 34.51 -12.35
CA LEU A 1076 18.43 35.34 -13.18
C LEU A 1076 18.87 36.81 -13.15
N PHE A 1077 19.19 37.34 -11.96
CA PHE A 1077 19.71 38.71 -11.85
C PHE A 1077 21.04 38.88 -12.56
N MET A 1078 21.93 37.88 -12.56
CA MET A 1078 23.18 37.95 -13.32
C MET A 1078 22.89 38.11 -14.82
N ARG A 1079 21.97 37.30 -15.38
CA ARG A 1079 21.57 37.40 -16.79
C ARG A 1079 20.89 38.73 -17.10
N LEU A 1080 20.02 39.22 -16.22
CA LEU A 1080 19.39 40.53 -16.35
C LEU A 1080 20.44 41.64 -16.48
N LYS A 1081 21.46 41.64 -15.60
CA LYS A 1081 22.52 42.66 -15.57
C LYS A 1081 23.43 42.59 -16.80
N LEU A 1082 23.74 41.38 -17.27
CA LEU A 1082 24.53 41.18 -18.49
C LEU A 1082 23.76 41.60 -19.75
N SER A 1083 22.48 41.22 -19.84
CA SER A 1083 21.59 41.69 -20.90
C SER A 1083 21.51 43.22 -20.93
N TYR A 1084 21.32 43.86 -19.76
CA TYR A 1084 21.34 45.32 -19.65
C TYR A 1084 22.66 45.95 -20.12
N LEU A 1085 23.81 45.35 -19.77
CA LEU A 1085 25.12 45.83 -20.21
C LEU A 1085 25.26 45.82 -21.75
N GLU A 1086 24.78 44.78 -22.42
CA GLU A 1086 24.80 44.72 -23.90
C GLU A 1086 23.88 45.76 -24.55
N LEU A 1087 22.74 46.09 -23.93
CA LEU A 1087 21.84 47.13 -24.46
C LEU A 1087 22.34 48.55 -24.24
N CYS A 1088 22.92 48.84 -23.08
CA CYS A 1088 23.34 50.21 -22.74
C CYS A 1088 24.72 50.55 -23.31
N ALA A 1089 25.55 49.54 -23.59
CA ALA A 1089 26.89 49.76 -24.10
C ALA A 1089 26.88 49.84 -25.63
N ASP A 1090 26.68 51.07 -26.13
CA ASP A 1090 27.31 51.54 -27.35
C ASP A 1090 28.84 51.66 -27.12
N PHE A 1091 29.45 50.57 -26.66
CA PHE A 1091 30.84 50.44 -26.21
C PHE A 1091 31.25 51.30 -25.00
N ARG A 1092 30.33 52.01 -24.34
CA ARG A 1092 30.59 52.80 -23.12
C ARG A 1092 30.59 51.96 -21.84
N TYR A 1093 31.22 50.78 -21.87
CA TYR A 1093 31.31 49.90 -20.70
C TYR A 1093 31.88 50.59 -19.46
N LYS A 1094 32.80 51.56 -19.63
CA LYS A 1094 33.39 52.37 -18.55
C LYS A 1094 32.36 53.10 -17.69
N GLU A 1095 31.21 53.48 -18.24
CA GLU A 1095 30.15 54.18 -17.49
C GLU A 1095 29.32 53.23 -16.61
N HIS A 1096 29.43 51.92 -16.82
CA HIS A 1096 28.62 50.89 -16.14
C HIS A 1096 29.43 49.95 -15.23
N MET A 1097 30.58 50.41 -14.71
CA MET A 1097 31.43 49.62 -13.80
C MET A 1097 30.69 49.10 -12.56
N GLY A 1098 29.70 49.84 -12.05
CA GLY A 1098 28.86 49.40 -10.94
C GLY A 1098 28.10 48.10 -11.24
N THR A 1099 27.61 47.95 -12.47
CA THR A 1099 26.88 46.75 -12.92
C THR A 1099 27.79 45.54 -13.00
N PHE A 1100 29.02 45.69 -13.51
CA PHE A 1100 30.02 44.61 -13.51
C PHE A 1100 30.38 44.14 -12.09
N ARG A 1101 30.48 45.06 -11.12
CA ARG A 1101 30.71 44.69 -9.71
C ARG A 1101 29.52 43.92 -9.11
N GLN A 1102 28.29 44.29 -9.45
CA GLN A 1102 27.09 43.55 -9.04
C GLN A 1102 27.10 42.12 -9.59
N VAL A 1103 27.49 41.93 -10.86
CA VAL A 1103 27.64 40.60 -11.49
C VAL A 1103 28.66 39.74 -10.73
N LEU A 1104 29.82 40.30 -10.38
CA LEU A 1104 30.83 39.61 -9.56
C LEU A 1104 30.32 39.26 -8.16
N GLN A 1105 29.61 40.19 -7.51
CA GLN A 1105 29.04 39.97 -6.19
C GLN A 1105 28.08 38.77 -6.24
N LEU A 1106 27.13 38.77 -7.18
CA LEU A 1106 26.18 37.67 -7.39
C LEU A 1106 26.88 36.33 -7.60
N ALA A 1107 27.94 36.28 -8.42
CA ALA A 1107 28.73 35.07 -8.66
C ALA A 1107 29.52 34.61 -7.41
N SER A 1108 30.09 35.54 -6.63
CA SER A 1108 30.90 35.22 -5.45
C SER A 1108 30.12 34.46 -4.38
N TRP A 1109 28.84 34.78 -4.16
CA TRP A 1109 27.95 34.08 -3.24
C TRP A 1109 27.75 32.60 -3.60
N GLN A 1110 27.78 32.28 -4.89
CA GLN A 1110 27.66 30.90 -5.37
C GLN A 1110 28.94 30.10 -5.12
N SER A 1111 30.11 30.76 -5.12
CA SER A 1111 31.41 30.09 -5.04
C SER A 1111 31.68 29.37 -3.71
N GLN A 1112 30.89 29.66 -2.67
CA GLN A 1112 31.01 29.03 -1.36
C GLN A 1112 30.40 27.62 -1.30
N ARG A 1113 29.63 27.19 -2.31
CA ARG A 1113 28.78 25.98 -2.22
C ARG A 1113 28.66 25.18 -3.53
N SER A 1114 29.54 25.39 -4.52
CA SER A 1114 29.43 24.78 -5.86
C SER A 1114 30.04 23.37 -5.92
N THR A 1115 29.29 22.41 -6.47
CA THR A 1115 29.81 21.15 -6.99
C THR A 1115 30.07 21.30 -8.49
N LYS A 1116 31.32 21.14 -8.94
CA LYS A 1116 31.69 21.22 -10.37
C LYS A 1116 31.09 20.01 -11.12
N GLN A 1117 30.12 20.26 -12.00
CA GLN A 1117 29.43 19.21 -12.77
C GLN A 1117 29.15 19.70 -14.20
N SER A 1118 29.59 18.94 -15.20
CA SER A 1118 29.34 19.27 -16.61
C SER A 1118 27.83 19.41 -16.91
N SER A 1119 27.47 20.45 -17.65
CA SER A 1119 26.07 20.76 -18.00
C SER A 1119 25.95 21.04 -19.49
N PHE A 1120 24.84 20.64 -20.12
CA PHE A 1120 24.53 21.00 -21.52
C PHE A 1120 23.91 22.39 -21.66
N GLU A 1121 23.70 23.11 -20.55
CA GLU A 1121 23.16 24.47 -20.54
C GLU A 1121 24.23 25.50 -20.13
N LEU A 1122 24.05 26.76 -20.55
CA LEU A 1122 24.90 27.87 -20.11
C LEU A 1122 24.69 28.14 -18.62
N ALA A 1123 25.75 28.01 -17.82
CA ALA A 1123 25.77 28.35 -16.41
C ALA A 1123 26.67 29.58 -16.18
N TYR A 1124 27.55 29.56 -15.18
CA TYR A 1124 28.29 30.74 -14.74
C TYR A 1124 29.48 31.09 -15.63
N THR A 1125 30.06 30.10 -16.33
CA THR A 1125 31.33 30.29 -17.04
C THR A 1125 31.20 31.26 -18.24
N PRO A 1126 30.22 31.12 -19.14
CA PRO A 1126 29.98 32.08 -20.22
C PRO A 1126 29.68 33.50 -19.73
N MET A 1127 28.96 33.61 -18.60
CA MET A 1127 28.61 34.91 -18.00
C MET A 1127 29.84 35.63 -17.42
N LEU A 1128 30.75 34.89 -16.80
CA LEU A 1128 32.02 35.43 -16.33
C LEU A 1128 32.98 35.71 -17.49
N PHE A 1129 32.96 34.89 -18.54
CA PHE A 1129 33.75 35.08 -19.75
C PHE A 1129 33.38 36.39 -20.41
N PHE A 1130 32.08 36.61 -20.60
CA PHE A 1130 31.55 37.91 -21.04
C PHE A 1130 32.05 39.08 -20.20
N THR A 1131 32.02 38.94 -18.87
CA THR A 1131 32.48 39.97 -17.93
C THR A 1131 33.95 40.30 -18.17
N ILE A 1132 34.81 39.30 -18.36
CA ILE A 1132 36.23 39.48 -18.66
C ILE A 1132 36.42 40.15 -20.02
N MET A 1133 35.72 39.67 -21.05
CA MET A 1133 35.82 40.20 -22.42
C MET A 1133 35.44 41.68 -22.51
N LYS A 1134 34.37 42.11 -21.84
CA LYS A 1134 33.78 43.44 -22.03
C LYS A 1134 34.21 44.48 -21.00
N CYS A 1135 34.52 44.07 -19.76
CA CYS A 1135 34.89 45.02 -18.71
C CYS A 1135 36.30 45.55 -18.96
N PRO A 1136 36.59 46.87 -19.05
CA PRO A 1136 37.95 47.38 -19.26
C PRO A 1136 38.82 47.43 -17.99
N ASP A 1137 38.27 47.16 -16.79
CA ASP A 1137 38.96 47.34 -15.51
C ASP A 1137 39.61 46.02 -15.03
N LEU A 1138 40.94 46.03 -14.90
CA LEU A 1138 41.73 44.89 -14.42
C LEU A 1138 41.29 44.41 -13.04
N SER A 1139 40.87 45.32 -12.15
CA SER A 1139 40.45 45.01 -10.78
C SER A 1139 39.17 44.17 -10.72
N ILE A 1140 38.37 44.18 -11.79
CA ILE A 1140 37.15 43.37 -11.95
C ILE A 1140 37.47 42.08 -12.73
N ARG A 1141 38.31 42.16 -13.77
CA ARG A 1141 38.69 41.01 -14.61
C ARG A 1141 39.40 39.90 -13.83
N LEU A 1142 40.32 40.25 -12.93
CA LEU A 1142 41.08 39.26 -12.16
C LEU A 1142 40.19 38.44 -11.20
N PRO A 1143 39.30 39.05 -10.38
CA PRO A 1143 38.31 38.30 -9.60
C PRO A 1143 37.35 37.48 -10.47
N ALA A 1144 36.93 37.99 -11.64
CA ALA A 1144 36.10 37.24 -12.57
C ALA A 1144 36.81 35.96 -13.05
N LEU A 1145 38.09 36.05 -13.39
CA LEU A 1145 38.92 34.92 -13.83
C LEU A 1145 39.05 33.86 -12.71
N ARG A 1146 39.27 34.29 -11.45
CA ARG A 1146 39.31 33.37 -10.30
C ARG A 1146 37.96 32.69 -10.07
N LEU A 1147 36.87 33.45 -10.10
CA LEU A 1147 35.53 32.91 -9.95
C LEU A 1147 35.17 31.95 -11.08
N MET A 1148 35.62 32.20 -12.31
CA MET A 1148 35.42 31.30 -13.45
C MET A 1148 36.12 29.96 -13.22
N LYS A 1149 37.36 29.97 -12.73
CA LYS A 1149 38.08 28.73 -12.36
C LYS A 1149 37.40 27.98 -11.22
N LYS A 1150 36.83 28.71 -10.26
CA LYS A 1150 36.20 28.16 -9.05
C LYS A 1150 34.81 27.60 -9.31
N LEU A 1151 33.98 28.33 -10.06
CA LEU A 1151 32.58 28.00 -10.33
C LEU A 1151 32.42 27.10 -11.56
N GLY A 1152 33.28 27.25 -12.55
CA GLY A 1152 33.05 26.63 -13.84
C GLY A 1152 33.23 25.13 -13.82
N SER A 1153 32.31 24.46 -14.51
CA SER A 1153 32.35 23.03 -14.77
C SER A 1153 33.33 22.70 -15.89
N PRO A 1154 33.77 21.44 -16.08
CA PRO A 1154 34.65 21.07 -17.19
C PRO A 1154 34.07 21.47 -18.56
N THR A 1155 32.77 21.25 -18.75
CA THR A 1155 32.01 21.63 -19.94
C THR A 1155 30.68 22.30 -19.57
N GLU A 1156 30.36 23.41 -20.24
CA GLU A 1156 29.06 24.12 -20.16
C GLU A 1156 28.53 24.37 -21.58
N GLY A 1157 27.55 23.58 -22.03
CA GLY A 1157 27.10 23.56 -23.43
C GLY A 1157 28.20 23.05 -24.37
N VAL A 1158 28.53 23.81 -25.40
CA VAL A 1158 29.69 23.56 -26.30
C VAL A 1158 31.01 24.08 -25.74
N CYS A 1159 30.98 24.76 -24.60
CA CYS A 1159 32.11 25.54 -24.14
C CYS A 1159 32.95 24.71 -23.17
N GLU A 1160 34.19 24.42 -23.56
CA GLU A 1160 35.20 23.89 -22.65
C GLU A 1160 35.71 25.01 -21.75
N ASN A 1161 35.56 24.84 -20.44
CA ASN A 1161 35.98 25.86 -19.48
C ASN A 1161 37.49 26.07 -19.50
N LEU A 1162 38.28 25.01 -19.74
CA LEU A 1162 39.72 25.14 -19.87
C LEU A 1162 40.11 26.08 -21.03
N GLN A 1163 39.42 25.97 -22.17
CA GLN A 1163 39.64 26.84 -23.32
C GLN A 1163 39.23 28.28 -23.02
N MET A 1164 38.07 28.49 -22.39
CA MET A 1164 37.62 29.85 -21.99
C MET A 1164 38.53 30.48 -20.94
N LEU A 1165 39.05 29.71 -19.97
CA LEU A 1165 40.00 30.17 -18.96
C LEU A 1165 41.34 30.57 -19.60
N THR A 1166 41.82 29.78 -20.55
CA THR A 1166 43.08 30.05 -21.26
C THR A 1166 42.93 31.31 -22.12
N THR A 1167 41.86 31.39 -22.91
CA THR A 1167 41.53 32.57 -23.72
C THR A 1167 41.36 33.83 -22.85
N SER A 1168 40.64 33.72 -21.73
CA SER A 1168 40.45 34.83 -20.79
C SER A 1168 41.78 35.31 -20.21
N ARG A 1169 42.68 34.38 -19.89
CA ARG A 1169 44.02 34.70 -19.38
C ARG A 1169 44.81 35.46 -20.44
N GLU A 1170 44.91 34.93 -21.66
CA GLU A 1170 45.64 35.55 -22.76
C GLU A 1170 45.14 36.97 -23.06
N ILE A 1171 43.81 37.17 -23.07
CA ILE A 1171 43.20 38.49 -23.30
C ILE A 1171 43.59 39.48 -22.21
N ILE A 1172 43.59 39.05 -20.94
CA ILE A 1172 44.04 39.92 -19.84
C ILE A 1172 45.53 40.25 -19.98
N GLN A 1173 46.36 39.27 -20.30
CA GLN A 1173 47.81 39.46 -20.45
C GLN A 1173 48.15 40.40 -21.61
N GLN A 1174 47.48 40.24 -22.75
CA GLN A 1174 47.68 41.09 -23.93
C GLN A 1174 47.16 42.51 -23.73
N GLU A 1175 45.95 42.70 -23.18
CA GLU A 1175 45.35 44.03 -23.06
C GLU A 1175 45.94 44.85 -21.90
N HIS A 1176 46.43 44.22 -20.83
CA HIS A 1176 46.97 44.92 -19.65
C HIS A 1176 48.49 44.80 -19.47
N GLY A 1177 49.18 44.02 -20.30
CA GLY A 1177 50.63 43.83 -20.22
C GLY A 1177 51.09 43.16 -18.92
N VAL A 1178 50.30 42.24 -18.37
CA VAL A 1178 50.57 41.53 -17.10
C VAL A 1178 50.91 40.06 -17.34
N GLU A 1179 51.77 39.47 -16.51
CA GLU A 1179 52.07 38.04 -16.55
C GLU A 1179 51.28 37.28 -15.47
N ILE A 1180 50.47 36.28 -15.85
CA ILE A 1180 49.64 35.49 -14.94
C ILE A 1180 50.22 34.07 -14.87
N VAL A 1181 51.09 33.81 -13.89
CA VAL A 1181 51.84 32.56 -13.73
C VAL A 1181 50.95 31.43 -13.16
N GLU A 1182 50.20 31.70 -12.09
CA GLU A 1182 49.22 30.76 -11.51
C GLU A 1182 47.91 31.46 -11.14
N ILE A 1183 46.79 30.77 -11.38
CA ILE A 1183 45.47 31.21 -10.91
C ILE A 1183 45.21 30.49 -9.58
N GLU A 1184 45.66 31.02 -8.44
CA GLU A 1184 45.36 30.44 -7.12
C GLU A 1184 43.84 30.45 -6.82
N SER A 1185 43.38 29.43 -6.07
CA SER A 1185 41.97 29.07 -5.85
C SER A 1185 41.20 29.98 -4.89
#